data_AF-A0A418MYC3-F1
#
_entry.id   AF-A0A418MYC3-F1
#
_cell.length_a   1.000
_cell.length_b   1.000
_cell.length_c   1.000
_cell.angle_alpha   90.00
_cell.angle_beta   90.00
_cell.angle_gamma   90.00
#
_symmetry.space_group_name_H-M   'P 1'
#
loop_
_entity.id
_entity.type
_entity.pdbx_description
1 polymer ?
#
loop_
_entity_poly.entity_id
_entity_poly.type
_entity_poly.pdbx_seq_one_letter_code
_entity_poly.pdbx_strand_id
1 'polypeptide(L)'
;MPQAAYQPSMLDVTDAPPTLGPLPGHLRRHPLGRGAWIDHLPGWVHGSDQVLDVLLRDVPWRAERRTMYDTEVDVPRLLCWYGAGRPLPHPVLPAARQALTHHYADELGEPFVTAGMCRYRDGRDSVAWHGDTQGRSAHTDTLVAIVSFGSPRDLLLRPRGGGASRRFPLGHGDLLVMGGSCQRTWEHASPRPPVRSAPGSASSSAPPASPEPPGGGQPSLCSAGSVSNSQASGMAARAPRPGPGLVFGWRRHPVVTERASRPPTGRARNNAQGRSPPSALRREGPPMTQSPTEPRSRWSPWSVHGDGRTIRPGDVVHPDERLSWPRTMGVGVQHVVAMFGATFTVPLITGFPPATTLFFSGLGTLLFLVITGNRLPSYLGSSFAFIAPVLAAKSGGDIGPALGGIVVAGAALALVGLAVQLVGAGWINRLMPPVVTGAIVMLIGLNLAPVAWDGGGEGGVRAQPLIAVLTLAAILLFTVLFRGFLARLSILLGVLVGWLVAALSGGLDPATVTGLREAAWVGLPEFHTPSFSLRAVVLIIPVVLVLIAENAGHVKAVAATTGRNLDRQLGRAFMGDGLATVLAGSGGGSGTTTYAENIGVMAATRVYSTAAYWVAGAAAVLLGLSPKIGALILTVPAGVLGGATTALYGLIAILGARIWLDNRVDFHDPVNLLTAAVAVIIGAADYTLTAGDLSFHGIALGTAAALVVYHGMRAIARLRNTTPTSGPEPEL
;
A
#
# COMPACT_ATOMS: atom_id res chain seq x y z
N MET A 1 0.22 -10.92 -32.41
CA MET A 1 1.17 -11.47 -31.42
C MET A 1 2.57 -10.95 -31.71
N PRO A 2 3.16 -10.07 -30.88
CA PRO A 2 4.60 -9.81 -30.97
C PRO A 2 5.35 -10.97 -30.29
N GLN A 3 6.20 -11.63 -31.06
CA GLN A 3 7.07 -12.72 -30.68
C GLN A 3 8.06 -12.23 -29.61
N ALA A 4 7.89 -12.65 -28.35
CA ALA A 4 8.85 -12.36 -27.29
C ALA A 4 10.11 -13.19 -27.54
N ALA A 5 11.24 -12.53 -27.80
CA ALA A 5 12.52 -13.16 -28.08
C ALA A 5 13.05 -13.89 -26.82
N TYR A 6 12.70 -15.15 -26.68
CA TYR A 6 13.48 -16.14 -25.96
C TYR A 6 14.69 -16.49 -26.84
N GLN A 7 15.89 -16.47 -26.26
CA GLN A 7 17.09 -16.91 -26.95
C GLN A 7 17.30 -18.39 -26.61
N PRO A 8 17.06 -19.32 -27.55
CA PRO A 8 17.26 -20.74 -27.31
C PRO A 8 18.70 -21.01 -26.87
N SER A 9 18.86 -21.98 -25.98
CA SER A 9 20.17 -22.49 -25.62
C SER A 9 20.87 -22.97 -26.90
N MET A 10 22.10 -22.51 -27.12
CA MET A 10 22.90 -22.90 -28.29
C MET A 10 23.19 -24.42 -28.36
N LEU A 11 22.83 -25.16 -27.30
CA LEU A 11 22.98 -26.61 -27.14
C LEU A 11 21.68 -27.41 -27.37
N ASP A 12 20.53 -26.75 -27.56
CA ASP A 12 19.21 -27.43 -27.73
C ASP A 12 18.64 -27.34 -29.15
N VAL A 13 19.42 -26.83 -30.13
CA VAL A 13 19.05 -26.85 -31.55
C VAL A 13 19.32 -28.23 -32.14
N THR A 14 18.51 -29.21 -31.77
CA THR A 14 18.44 -30.50 -32.46
C THR A 14 16.98 -30.81 -32.78
N ASP A 15 16.69 -31.21 -34.02
CA ASP A 15 15.38 -31.71 -34.45
C ASP A 15 15.01 -33.08 -33.81
N ALA A 16 15.76 -33.49 -32.78
CA ALA A 16 15.51 -34.72 -32.04
C ALA A 16 14.25 -34.55 -31.17
N PRO A 17 13.42 -35.60 -31.04
CA PRO A 17 12.25 -35.54 -30.15
C PRO A 17 12.70 -35.35 -28.69
N PRO A 18 11.92 -34.66 -27.84
CA PRO A 18 12.31 -34.42 -26.46
C PRO A 18 12.47 -35.73 -25.69
N THR A 19 13.57 -35.87 -24.96
CA THR A 19 13.91 -37.10 -24.20
C THR A 19 14.18 -36.79 -22.73
N LEU A 20 14.11 -37.83 -21.89
CA LEU A 20 14.37 -37.74 -20.45
C LEU A 20 15.74 -38.32 -20.13
N GLY A 21 16.52 -37.60 -19.35
CA GLY A 21 17.76 -38.10 -18.77
C GLY A 21 17.53 -39.18 -17.71
N PRO A 22 18.55 -39.99 -17.39
CA PRO A 22 18.48 -40.99 -16.33
C PRO A 22 18.31 -40.35 -14.95
N LEU A 23 17.41 -40.91 -14.12
CA LEU A 23 17.23 -40.50 -12.72
C LEU A 23 18.26 -41.14 -11.76
N PRO A 24 18.50 -42.47 -11.80
CA PRO A 24 19.41 -43.12 -10.84
C PRO A 24 20.84 -42.61 -10.97
N GLY A 25 21.46 -42.22 -9.85
CA GLY A 25 22.85 -41.75 -9.81
C GLY A 25 23.09 -40.30 -10.23
N HIS A 26 22.07 -39.61 -10.78
CA HIS A 26 22.18 -38.22 -11.24
C HIS A 26 21.46 -37.21 -10.35
N LEU A 27 20.47 -37.64 -9.57
CA LEU A 27 19.75 -36.78 -8.61
C LEU A 27 20.65 -36.39 -7.42
N ARG A 28 20.69 -35.09 -7.11
CA ARG A 28 21.34 -34.58 -5.90
C ARG A 28 20.32 -34.39 -4.78
N ARG A 29 20.37 -35.23 -3.75
CA ARG A 29 19.53 -35.11 -2.55
C ARG A 29 20.07 -34.07 -1.56
N HIS A 30 19.20 -33.14 -1.17
CA HIS A 30 19.45 -32.07 -0.21
C HIS A 30 18.57 -32.28 1.03
N PRO A 31 19.10 -32.80 2.14
CA PRO A 31 18.35 -32.91 3.39
C PRO A 31 18.04 -31.52 3.95
N LEU A 32 16.77 -31.26 4.27
CA LEU A 32 16.31 -29.99 4.83
C LEU A 32 16.18 -30.05 6.35
N GLY A 33 15.85 -31.22 6.90
CA GLY A 33 15.64 -31.43 8.35
C GLY A 33 14.17 -31.78 8.66
N ARG A 34 13.93 -32.36 9.85
CA ARG A 34 12.60 -32.88 10.27
C ARG A 34 12.00 -33.93 9.31
N GLY A 35 12.85 -34.70 8.64
CA GLY A 35 12.43 -35.69 7.65
C GLY A 35 12.04 -35.09 6.28
N ALA A 36 12.27 -33.80 6.04
CA ALA A 36 12.09 -33.17 4.74
C ALA A 36 13.38 -33.18 3.92
N TRP A 37 13.25 -33.34 2.59
CA TRP A 37 14.35 -33.35 1.64
C TRP A 37 13.92 -32.83 0.27
N ILE A 38 14.91 -32.48 -0.57
CA ILE A 38 14.74 -32.11 -1.97
C ILE A 38 15.71 -32.90 -2.83
N ASP A 39 15.25 -33.47 -3.94
CA ASP A 39 16.12 -33.94 -5.00
C ASP A 39 16.13 -32.93 -6.15
N HIS A 40 17.31 -32.62 -6.69
CA HIS A 40 17.48 -31.68 -7.79
C HIS A 40 18.33 -32.31 -8.90
N LEU A 41 17.86 -32.23 -10.15
CA LEU A 41 18.55 -32.70 -11.35
C LEU A 41 18.42 -31.65 -12.46
N PRO A 42 19.49 -30.87 -12.71
CA PRO A 42 19.52 -29.92 -13.82
C PRO A 42 19.45 -30.61 -15.19
N GLY A 43 18.76 -30.00 -16.15
CA GLY A 43 18.70 -30.47 -17.54
C GLY A 43 18.13 -31.87 -17.72
N TRP A 44 17.18 -32.29 -16.87
CA TRP A 44 16.57 -33.61 -16.94
C TRP A 44 15.79 -33.84 -18.24
N VAL A 45 15.15 -32.81 -18.77
CA VAL A 45 14.43 -32.88 -20.05
C VAL A 45 15.28 -32.25 -21.15
N HIS A 46 15.71 -33.05 -22.11
CA HIS A 46 16.40 -32.60 -23.32
C HIS A 46 15.38 -32.23 -24.41
N GLY A 47 15.69 -31.23 -25.25
CA GLY A 47 14.71 -30.73 -26.23
C GLY A 47 13.56 -29.96 -25.57
N SER A 48 13.83 -29.31 -24.44
CA SER A 48 12.84 -28.63 -23.61
C SER A 48 12.16 -27.44 -24.30
N ASP A 49 12.76 -26.89 -25.36
CA ASP A 49 12.17 -25.82 -26.19
C ASP A 49 10.91 -26.30 -26.93
N GLN A 50 10.93 -27.50 -27.52
CA GLN A 50 9.75 -28.08 -28.18
C GLN A 50 8.61 -28.32 -27.17
N VAL A 51 8.97 -28.74 -25.95
CA VAL A 51 8.01 -28.93 -24.86
C VAL A 51 7.43 -27.58 -24.43
N LEU A 52 8.27 -26.56 -24.28
CA LEU A 52 7.86 -25.20 -23.92
C LEU A 52 6.90 -24.61 -24.96
N ASP A 53 7.20 -24.76 -26.24
CA ASP A 53 6.35 -24.25 -27.33
C ASP A 53 4.95 -24.86 -27.30
N VAL A 54 4.87 -26.19 -27.14
CA VAL A 54 3.60 -26.91 -27.00
C VAL A 54 2.85 -26.46 -25.74
N LEU A 55 3.54 -26.27 -24.62
CA LEU A 55 2.91 -25.79 -23.39
C LEU A 55 2.39 -24.34 -23.51
N LEU A 56 3.11 -23.47 -24.20
CA LEU A 56 2.69 -22.08 -24.40
C LEU A 56 1.50 -21.98 -25.36
N ARG A 57 1.44 -22.84 -26.38
CA ARG A 57 0.41 -22.84 -27.42
C ARG A 57 -0.86 -23.59 -27.03
N ASP A 58 -0.72 -24.79 -26.46
CA ASP A 58 -1.82 -25.77 -26.39
C ASP A 58 -2.46 -25.87 -24.99
N VAL A 59 -1.84 -25.29 -23.95
CA VAL A 59 -2.40 -25.27 -22.59
C VAL A 59 -3.42 -24.13 -22.44
N PRO A 60 -4.66 -24.41 -21.99
CA PRO A 60 -5.67 -23.38 -21.76
C PRO A 60 -5.42 -22.65 -20.44
N TRP A 61 -4.46 -21.73 -20.45
CA TRP A 61 -4.06 -20.94 -19.28
C TRP A 61 -5.23 -20.10 -18.74
N ARG A 62 -5.48 -20.17 -17.43
CA ARG A 62 -6.51 -19.39 -16.76
C ARG A 62 -5.92 -18.52 -15.66
N ALA A 63 -6.41 -17.29 -15.55
CA ALA A 63 -6.23 -16.53 -14.32
C ALA A 63 -7.14 -17.11 -13.25
N GLU A 64 -6.64 -17.23 -12.03
CA GLU A 64 -7.41 -17.73 -10.90
C GLU A 64 -7.45 -16.67 -9.81
N ARG A 65 -8.61 -16.54 -9.15
CA ARG A 65 -8.74 -15.78 -7.92
C ARG A 65 -8.82 -16.79 -6.78
N ARG A 66 -8.00 -16.60 -5.76
CA ARG A 66 -8.06 -17.42 -4.55
C ARG A 66 -8.54 -16.58 -3.39
N THR A 67 -9.42 -17.17 -2.58
CA THR A 67 -9.75 -16.58 -1.29
C THR A 67 -8.53 -16.72 -0.39
N MET A 68 -7.89 -15.60 -0.08
CA MET A 68 -6.82 -15.53 0.90
C MET A 68 -7.37 -14.79 2.12
N TYR A 69 -7.58 -15.53 3.21
CA TYR A 69 -8.37 -15.09 4.36
C TYR A 69 -9.85 -14.90 4.00
N ASP A 70 -10.32 -13.65 3.92
CA ASP A 70 -11.71 -13.27 3.61
C ASP A 70 -11.82 -12.44 2.31
N THR A 71 -10.74 -12.34 1.53
CA THR A 71 -10.67 -11.55 0.30
C THR A 71 -10.23 -12.42 -0.88
N GLU A 72 -10.90 -12.27 -2.02
CA GLU A 72 -10.42 -12.84 -3.28
C GLU A 72 -9.23 -12.03 -3.81
N VAL A 73 -8.09 -12.68 -3.95
CA VAL A 73 -6.87 -12.09 -4.49
C VAL A 73 -6.51 -12.78 -5.79
N ASP A 74 -6.16 -12.00 -6.82
CA ASP A 74 -5.64 -12.54 -8.07
C ASP A 74 -4.37 -13.35 -7.83
N VAL A 75 -4.33 -14.57 -8.34
CA VAL A 75 -3.10 -15.34 -8.42
C VAL A 75 -2.25 -14.72 -9.53
N PRO A 76 -1.02 -14.21 -9.25
CA PRO A 76 -0.26 -13.48 -10.26
C PRO A 76 0.10 -14.33 -11.49
N ARG A 77 0.30 -15.65 -11.30
CA ARG A 77 0.63 -16.60 -12.37
C ARG A 77 -0.64 -17.21 -12.98
N LEU A 78 -0.58 -17.58 -14.27
CA LEU A 78 -1.67 -18.35 -14.89
C LEU A 78 -1.54 -19.83 -14.53
N LEU A 79 -2.68 -20.49 -14.37
CA LEU A 79 -2.77 -21.88 -13.91
C LEU A 79 -3.59 -22.74 -14.89
N CYS A 80 -3.26 -24.03 -14.93
CA CYS A 80 -4.11 -25.05 -15.53
C CYS A 80 -3.95 -26.37 -14.76
N TRP A 81 -5.06 -27.02 -14.43
CA TRP A 81 -5.07 -28.28 -13.69
C TRP A 81 -5.49 -29.48 -14.57
N TYR A 82 -4.71 -30.55 -14.48
CA TYR A 82 -4.94 -31.83 -15.12
C TYR A 82 -5.21 -32.87 -14.03
N GLY A 83 -6.48 -33.22 -13.87
CA GLY A 83 -6.91 -34.29 -12.98
C GLY A 83 -6.48 -35.68 -13.48
N ALA A 84 -6.71 -36.70 -12.64
CA ALA A 84 -6.39 -38.08 -12.98
C ALA A 84 -7.05 -38.50 -14.31
N GLY A 85 -6.28 -39.11 -15.20
CA GLY A 85 -6.75 -39.60 -16.50
C GLY A 85 -6.86 -38.54 -17.61
N ARG A 86 -6.68 -37.24 -17.33
CA ARG A 86 -6.67 -36.21 -18.38
C ARG A 86 -5.38 -36.30 -19.21
N PRO A 87 -5.45 -36.34 -20.56
CA PRO A 87 -4.26 -36.35 -21.41
C PRO A 87 -3.46 -35.07 -21.24
N LEU A 88 -2.14 -35.21 -21.22
CA LEU A 88 -1.21 -34.10 -21.08
C LEU A 88 -0.82 -33.57 -22.46
N PRO A 89 -0.50 -32.27 -22.57
CA PRO A 89 -0.33 -31.60 -23.87
C PRO A 89 0.90 -32.07 -24.66
N HIS A 90 1.89 -32.72 -24.03
CA HIS A 90 3.09 -33.21 -24.71
C HIS A 90 3.44 -34.66 -24.29
N PRO A 91 3.83 -35.55 -25.22
CA PRO A 91 4.09 -36.97 -24.95
C PRO A 91 5.24 -37.25 -23.96
N VAL A 92 6.17 -36.30 -23.80
CA VAL A 92 7.24 -36.41 -22.80
C VAL A 92 6.71 -36.33 -21.36
N LEU A 93 5.56 -35.67 -21.13
CA LEU A 93 5.03 -35.44 -19.79
C LEU A 93 4.42 -36.71 -19.16
N PRO A 94 3.64 -37.54 -19.88
CA PRO A 94 3.27 -38.87 -19.42
C PRO A 94 4.50 -39.75 -19.13
N ALA A 95 5.51 -39.73 -20.01
CA ALA A 95 6.75 -40.49 -19.81
C ALA A 95 7.50 -40.03 -18.55
N ALA A 96 7.57 -38.71 -18.31
CA ALA A 96 8.18 -38.12 -17.12
C ALA A 96 7.45 -38.57 -15.84
N ARG A 97 6.11 -38.55 -15.86
CA ARG A 97 5.29 -39.04 -14.76
C ARG A 97 5.56 -40.51 -14.45
N GLN A 98 5.70 -41.34 -15.49
CA GLN A 98 5.96 -42.77 -15.34
C GLN A 98 7.38 -43.03 -14.81
N ALA A 99 8.38 -42.33 -15.33
CA ALA A 99 9.76 -42.42 -14.85
C ALA A 99 9.89 -42.04 -13.37
N LEU A 100 9.26 -40.92 -12.96
CA LEU A 100 9.22 -40.49 -11.56
C LEU A 100 8.44 -41.48 -10.67
N THR A 101 7.32 -41.99 -11.15
CA THR A 101 6.54 -43.01 -10.44
C THR A 101 7.36 -44.27 -10.18
N HIS A 102 8.09 -44.74 -11.20
CA HIS A 102 8.93 -45.92 -11.07
C HIS A 102 10.11 -45.67 -10.13
N HIS A 103 10.81 -44.54 -10.29
CA HIS A 103 11.98 -44.21 -9.48
C HIS A 103 11.65 -44.04 -8.00
N TYR A 104 10.53 -43.39 -7.68
CA TYR A 104 10.10 -43.16 -6.31
C TYR A 104 9.13 -44.23 -5.79
N ALA A 105 8.97 -45.38 -6.46
CA ALA A 105 7.96 -46.38 -6.09
C ALA A 105 8.05 -46.81 -4.61
N ASP A 106 9.27 -47.06 -4.12
CA ASP A 106 9.53 -47.48 -2.74
C ASP A 106 9.27 -46.36 -1.71
N GLU A 107 9.53 -45.10 -2.08
CA GLU A 107 9.31 -43.93 -1.22
C GLU A 107 7.86 -43.42 -1.26
N LEU A 108 7.21 -43.53 -2.42
CA LEU A 108 5.89 -42.97 -2.73
C LEU A 108 4.77 -43.95 -2.37
N GLY A 109 5.00 -45.25 -2.60
CA GLY A 109 4.06 -46.36 -2.39
C GLY A 109 2.84 -46.36 -3.32
N GLU A 110 2.68 -45.34 -4.19
CA GLU A 110 1.61 -45.24 -5.19
C GLU A 110 2.06 -44.32 -6.35
N PRO A 111 1.36 -44.24 -7.49
CA PRO A 111 1.81 -43.42 -8.62
C PRO A 111 1.51 -41.92 -8.47
N PHE A 112 2.24 -41.08 -9.21
CA PHE A 112 1.83 -39.69 -9.45
C PHE A 112 0.59 -39.66 -10.36
N VAL A 113 -0.45 -38.91 -9.97
CA VAL A 113 -1.76 -38.97 -10.63
C VAL A 113 -2.27 -37.65 -11.18
N THR A 114 -1.83 -36.51 -10.64
CA THR A 114 -2.35 -35.18 -11.04
C THR A 114 -1.24 -34.21 -11.40
N ALA A 115 -1.55 -33.28 -12.29
CA ALA A 115 -0.61 -32.31 -12.83
C ALA A 115 -1.15 -30.89 -12.70
N GLY A 116 -0.34 -29.98 -12.16
CA GLY A 116 -0.60 -28.54 -12.15
C GLY A 116 0.43 -27.82 -13.02
N MET A 117 -0.04 -26.97 -13.93
CA MET A 117 0.80 -26.13 -14.76
C MET A 117 0.73 -24.67 -14.28
N CYS A 118 1.88 -24.01 -14.19
CA CYS A 118 2.01 -22.61 -13.78
C CYS A 118 2.78 -21.83 -14.85
N ARG A 119 2.19 -20.75 -15.38
CA ARG A 119 2.85 -19.85 -16.34
C ARG A 119 3.15 -18.50 -15.73
N TYR A 120 4.42 -18.10 -15.83
CA TYR A 120 4.96 -16.79 -15.44
C TYR A 120 5.27 -15.99 -16.71
N ARG A 121 4.65 -14.83 -16.88
CA ARG A 121 4.60 -14.11 -18.15
C ARG A 121 5.77 -13.16 -18.40
N ASP A 122 6.03 -12.24 -17.48
CA ASP A 122 6.87 -11.05 -17.75
C ASP A 122 7.80 -10.66 -16.58
N GLY A 123 8.11 -11.61 -15.68
CA GLY A 123 8.92 -11.37 -14.49
C GLY A 123 8.19 -10.65 -13.35
N ARG A 124 6.95 -10.18 -13.54
CA ARG A 124 6.13 -9.62 -12.45
C ARG A 124 5.36 -10.70 -11.67
N ASP A 125 5.07 -11.82 -12.33
CA ASP A 125 4.38 -12.95 -11.72
C ASP A 125 5.24 -13.55 -10.59
N SER A 126 4.62 -13.92 -9.47
CA SER A 126 5.32 -14.52 -8.34
C SER A 126 4.40 -15.37 -7.47
N VAL A 127 5.02 -16.14 -6.58
CA VAL A 127 4.34 -16.95 -5.58
C VAL A 127 4.96 -16.64 -4.23
N ALA A 128 4.14 -16.09 -3.33
CA ALA A 128 4.54 -15.86 -1.95
C ALA A 128 4.77 -17.17 -1.20
N TRP A 129 5.44 -17.09 -0.05
CA TRP A 129 5.67 -18.22 0.84
C TRP A 129 4.37 -18.95 1.18
N HIS A 130 4.33 -20.24 0.90
CA HIS A 130 3.21 -21.12 1.23
C HIS A 130 3.72 -22.54 1.45
N GLY A 131 2.93 -23.35 2.16
CA GLY A 131 3.07 -24.80 2.17
C GLY A 131 1.80 -25.42 1.60
N ASP A 132 1.93 -26.57 0.95
CA ASP A 132 0.79 -27.30 0.39
C ASP A 132 0.06 -28.04 1.51
N THR A 133 -0.71 -27.29 2.29
CA THR A 133 -1.27 -27.75 3.57
C THR A 133 -2.78 -27.94 3.53
N GLN A 134 -3.34 -28.03 2.31
CA GLN A 134 -4.73 -28.36 2.08
C GLN A 134 -4.85 -29.82 1.64
N GLY A 135 -5.87 -30.51 2.13
CA GLY A 135 -6.08 -31.94 1.84
C GLY A 135 -5.03 -32.84 2.49
N ARG A 136 -4.70 -33.96 1.84
CA ARG A 136 -3.85 -35.03 2.37
C ARG A 136 -2.46 -34.56 2.81
N SER A 137 -1.86 -33.61 2.08
CA SER A 137 -0.52 -33.10 2.38
C SER A 137 -0.44 -32.32 3.70
N ALA A 138 -1.58 -31.98 4.31
CA ALA A 138 -1.64 -31.43 5.67
C ALA A 138 -1.24 -32.45 6.76
N HIS A 139 -1.41 -33.75 6.49
CA HIS A 139 -1.29 -34.82 7.50
C HIS A 139 -0.38 -35.97 7.07
N THR A 140 -0.05 -36.09 5.79
CA THR A 140 0.73 -37.23 5.26
C THR A 140 1.87 -36.76 4.37
N ASP A 141 3.00 -37.48 4.44
CA ASP A 141 4.14 -37.23 3.55
C ASP A 141 3.69 -37.35 2.09
N THR A 142 4.01 -36.32 1.32
CA THR A 142 3.50 -36.13 -0.04
C THR A 142 4.63 -35.62 -0.90
N LEU A 143 4.96 -36.38 -1.95
CA LEU A 143 5.95 -35.96 -2.94
C LEU A 143 5.31 -35.02 -3.94
N VAL A 144 6.06 -33.98 -4.30
CA VAL A 144 5.72 -33.05 -5.37
C VAL A 144 6.94 -32.92 -6.26
N ALA A 145 6.83 -33.38 -7.51
CA ALA A 145 7.89 -33.28 -8.50
C ALA A 145 7.61 -32.09 -9.44
N ILE A 146 8.59 -31.23 -9.63
CA ILE A 146 8.51 -30.00 -10.41
C ILE A 146 9.49 -30.08 -11.58
N VAL A 147 9.02 -29.81 -12.79
CA VAL A 147 9.85 -29.62 -13.99
C VAL A 147 9.70 -28.19 -14.48
N SER A 148 10.81 -27.52 -14.76
CA SER A 148 10.85 -26.12 -15.17
C SER A 148 11.20 -25.98 -16.66
N PHE A 149 10.51 -25.08 -17.37
CA PHE A 149 10.77 -24.77 -18.78
C PHE A 149 10.81 -23.26 -18.99
N GLY A 150 11.58 -22.81 -19.98
CA GLY A 150 11.79 -21.38 -20.28
C GLY A 150 12.84 -20.71 -19.41
N SER A 151 12.61 -19.44 -19.06
CA SER A 151 13.61 -18.61 -18.36
C SER A 151 13.90 -19.12 -16.95
N PRO A 152 15.18 -19.17 -16.52
CA PRO A 152 15.55 -19.63 -15.18
C PRO A 152 14.85 -18.86 -14.06
N ARG A 153 14.41 -19.57 -13.02
CA ARG A 153 13.67 -18.99 -11.90
C ARG A 153 14.01 -19.64 -10.58
N ASP A 154 14.12 -18.82 -9.54
CA ASP A 154 14.41 -19.33 -8.21
C ASP A 154 13.18 -19.97 -7.58
N LEU A 155 13.38 -21.18 -7.04
CA LEU A 155 12.53 -21.77 -6.02
C LEU A 155 13.21 -21.61 -4.67
N LEU A 156 12.58 -20.88 -3.76
CA LEU A 156 13.07 -20.68 -2.40
C LEU A 156 12.32 -21.60 -1.45
N LEU A 157 13.03 -22.18 -0.47
CA LEU A 157 12.44 -22.98 0.62
C LEU A 157 12.92 -22.47 1.98
N ARG A 158 12.03 -22.42 2.96
CA ARG A 158 12.36 -22.08 4.36
C ARG A 158 11.59 -22.96 5.36
N PRO A 159 12.09 -23.18 6.58
CA PRO A 159 11.33 -23.87 7.61
C PRO A 159 10.01 -23.14 7.90
N ARG A 160 8.95 -23.91 8.10
CA ARG A 160 7.64 -23.34 8.48
C ARG A 160 7.73 -22.70 9.87
N GLY A 161 7.25 -21.46 9.98
CA GLY A 161 7.43 -20.62 11.17
C GLY A 161 8.60 -19.64 11.09
N GLY A 162 9.35 -19.63 9.97
CA GLY A 162 10.47 -18.73 9.74
C GLY A 162 11.84 -19.38 9.93
N GLY A 163 12.86 -18.83 9.29
CA GLY A 163 14.23 -19.35 9.29
C GLY A 163 14.99 -19.00 8.02
N ALA A 164 16.25 -19.42 7.93
CA ALA A 164 17.10 -19.21 6.76
C ALA A 164 16.49 -19.88 5.51
N SER A 165 16.35 -19.12 4.43
CA SER A 165 15.87 -19.65 3.15
C SER A 165 17.01 -20.32 2.38
N ARG A 166 16.72 -21.47 1.78
CA ARG A 166 17.56 -22.14 0.78
C ARG A 166 17.04 -21.81 -0.62
N ARG A 167 17.95 -21.55 -1.54
CA ARG A 167 17.65 -21.15 -2.92
C ARG A 167 18.03 -22.28 -3.88
N PHE A 168 17.10 -22.63 -4.76
CA PHE A 168 17.29 -23.58 -5.85
C PHE A 168 16.96 -22.88 -7.17
N PRO A 169 17.97 -22.47 -7.97
CA PRO A 169 17.72 -21.94 -9.29
C PRO A 169 17.25 -23.08 -10.20
N LEU A 170 16.06 -22.95 -10.77
CA LEU A 170 15.51 -23.90 -11.73
C LEU A 170 15.71 -23.35 -13.14
N GLY A 171 16.61 -23.99 -13.88
CA GLY A 171 16.88 -23.75 -15.28
C GLY A 171 15.86 -24.39 -16.23
N HIS A 172 16.16 -24.29 -17.52
CA HIS A 172 15.39 -24.87 -18.60
C HIS A 172 15.58 -26.40 -18.61
N GLY A 173 14.50 -27.17 -18.44
CA GLY A 173 14.52 -28.63 -18.38
C GLY A 173 14.87 -29.23 -17.02
N ASP A 174 15.03 -28.41 -15.97
CA ASP A 174 15.42 -28.88 -14.63
C ASP A 174 14.28 -29.60 -13.89
N LEU A 175 14.63 -30.65 -13.15
CA LEU A 175 13.75 -31.39 -12.25
C LEU A 175 14.08 -31.08 -10.79
N LEU A 176 13.05 -30.80 -9.98
CA LEU A 176 13.14 -30.69 -8.53
C LEU A 176 12.01 -31.45 -7.84
N VAL A 177 12.34 -32.36 -6.93
CA VAL A 177 11.36 -33.17 -6.19
C VAL A 177 11.41 -32.81 -4.71
N MET A 178 10.28 -32.42 -4.14
CA MET A 178 10.12 -32.18 -2.70
C MET A 178 9.47 -33.41 -2.05
N GLY A 179 10.13 -34.02 -1.07
CA GLY A 179 9.64 -35.26 -0.45
C GLY A 179 9.73 -35.30 1.08
N GLY A 180 9.28 -36.43 1.65
CA GLY A 180 9.12 -36.61 3.09
C GLY A 180 8.13 -35.62 3.70
N SER A 181 8.52 -35.01 4.82
CA SER A 181 7.66 -34.06 5.55
C SER A 181 7.62 -32.64 4.95
N CYS A 182 8.27 -32.42 3.80
CA CYS A 182 8.53 -31.08 3.24
C CYS A 182 7.27 -30.21 3.13
N GLN A 183 6.16 -30.74 2.60
CA GLN A 183 4.91 -29.97 2.43
C GLN A 183 4.27 -29.51 3.75
N ARG A 184 4.61 -30.14 4.87
CA ARG A 184 4.11 -29.76 6.20
C ARG A 184 5.07 -28.87 6.96
N THR A 185 6.37 -29.16 6.87
CA THR A 185 7.40 -28.60 7.74
C THR A 185 8.21 -27.47 7.08
N TRP A 186 8.07 -27.28 5.77
CA TRP A 186 8.72 -26.23 4.99
C TRP A 186 7.70 -25.44 4.16
N GLU A 187 8.00 -24.16 3.96
CA GLU A 187 7.30 -23.28 3.03
C GLU A 187 8.18 -23.03 1.81
N HIS A 188 7.56 -22.86 0.65
CA HIS A 188 8.24 -22.55 -0.60
C HIS A 188 7.64 -21.33 -1.29
N ALA A 189 8.46 -20.65 -2.09
CA ALA A 189 8.10 -19.45 -2.82
C ALA A 189 8.84 -19.39 -4.16
N SER A 190 8.23 -18.70 -5.13
CA SER A 190 8.89 -18.32 -6.37
C SER A 190 8.83 -16.80 -6.51
N PRO A 191 9.86 -16.07 -6.02
CA PRO A 191 9.84 -14.61 -5.99
C PRO A 191 9.90 -14.01 -7.40
N ARG A 192 9.66 -12.71 -7.50
CA ARG A 192 9.98 -11.96 -8.73
C ARG A 192 11.50 -12.00 -8.93
N PRO A 193 11.99 -12.24 -10.16
CA PRO A 193 13.41 -12.08 -10.45
C PRO A 193 13.85 -10.66 -10.08
N PRO A 194 15.07 -10.48 -9.53
CA PRO A 194 15.58 -9.16 -9.20
C PRO A 194 15.63 -8.28 -10.46
N VAL A 195 15.12 -7.05 -10.35
CA VAL A 195 15.26 -6.05 -11.41
C VAL A 195 16.75 -5.77 -11.56
N ARG A 196 17.35 -6.17 -12.69
CA ARG A 196 18.71 -5.72 -13.03
C ARG A 196 18.64 -4.21 -13.20
N SER A 197 19.12 -3.46 -12.21
CA SER A 197 19.48 -2.06 -12.37
C SER A 197 20.46 -1.96 -13.55
N ALA A 198 20.22 -1.04 -14.47
CA ALA A 198 21.21 -0.70 -15.49
C ALA A 198 22.58 -0.51 -14.80
N PRO A 199 23.70 -1.01 -15.38
CA PRO A 199 25.00 -0.81 -14.76
C PRO A 199 25.23 0.69 -14.65
N GLY A 200 25.25 1.19 -13.40
CA GLY A 200 25.84 2.50 -13.13
C GLY A 200 27.27 2.46 -13.65
N SER A 201 27.69 3.53 -14.30
CA SER A 201 29.07 3.76 -14.74
C SER A 201 30.02 3.57 -13.55
N ALA A 202 30.52 2.35 -13.40
CA ALA A 202 31.65 2.07 -12.54
C ALA A 202 32.88 2.60 -13.28
N SER A 203 33.46 3.68 -12.77
CA SER A 203 34.81 4.11 -13.10
C SER A 203 35.76 2.95 -12.85
N SER A 204 36.19 2.26 -13.91
CA SER A 204 37.28 1.30 -13.80
C SER A 204 38.59 2.09 -13.73
N SER A 205 39.23 2.02 -12.57
CA SER A 205 40.66 2.29 -12.45
C SER A 205 41.39 1.20 -13.25
N ALA A 206 41.97 1.59 -14.38
CA ALA A 206 42.78 0.73 -15.23
C ALA A 206 44.09 0.32 -14.51
N PRO A 207 44.55 -0.93 -14.62
CA PRO A 207 45.94 -1.29 -14.37
C PRO A 207 46.82 -0.87 -15.58
N PRO A 208 48.12 -0.61 -15.38
CA PRO A 208 48.97 0.00 -16.40
C PRO A 208 49.29 -0.95 -17.56
N ALA A 209 49.34 -0.37 -18.76
CA ALA A 209 49.62 -1.05 -20.02
C ALA A 209 51.13 -1.35 -20.20
N SER A 210 51.42 -2.46 -20.88
CA SER A 210 52.72 -2.77 -21.49
C SER A 210 52.74 -2.30 -22.96
N PRO A 211 53.89 -1.90 -23.50
CA PRO A 211 53.95 -1.14 -24.75
C PRO A 211 54.22 -2.01 -25.97
N GLU A 212 53.58 -1.69 -27.11
CA GLU A 212 54.15 -1.95 -28.44
C GLU A 212 53.83 -0.78 -29.39
N PRO A 213 54.69 -0.53 -30.41
CA PRO A 213 55.02 0.81 -30.88
C PRO A 213 54.50 1.03 -32.33
N PRO A 214 54.92 2.04 -33.11
CA PRO A 214 53.97 3.05 -33.61
C PRO A 214 53.91 3.14 -35.15
N GLY A 215 52.96 3.94 -35.65
CA GLY A 215 53.02 4.54 -36.98
C GLY A 215 51.79 4.20 -37.81
N GLY A 216 51.11 5.15 -38.45
CA GLY A 216 51.34 6.58 -38.62
C GLY A 216 50.21 7.14 -39.50
N GLY A 217 50.18 8.47 -39.67
CA GLY A 217 49.39 9.10 -40.73
C GLY A 217 48.23 9.98 -40.26
N GLN A 218 48.59 11.19 -39.80
CA GLN A 218 47.80 12.43 -39.87
C GLN A 218 47.45 12.84 -41.33
N PRO A 219 46.76 13.98 -41.61
CA PRO A 219 45.72 14.72 -40.86
C PRO A 219 44.60 15.34 -41.77
N SER A 220 43.67 16.11 -41.14
CA SER A 220 43.08 17.39 -41.63
C SER A 220 41.97 17.31 -42.72
N LEU A 221 40.93 18.15 -42.85
CA LEU A 221 40.55 19.48 -42.33
C LEU A 221 39.05 19.78 -42.64
N CYS A 222 38.41 20.55 -41.76
CA CYS A 222 37.37 21.60 -41.92
C CYS A 222 36.18 21.58 -42.93
N SER A 223 35.00 21.85 -42.31
CA SER A 223 33.99 22.90 -42.58
C SER A 223 32.85 22.74 -43.63
N ALA A 224 31.63 22.72 -43.05
CA ALA A 224 30.41 23.50 -43.36
C ALA A 224 29.58 23.25 -44.64
N GLY A 225 28.27 22.97 -44.44
CA GLY A 225 27.19 23.37 -45.36
C GLY A 225 26.17 22.29 -45.75
N SER A 226 24.98 22.34 -45.14
CA SER A 226 23.65 21.76 -45.48
C SER A 226 23.37 21.41 -46.98
N VAL A 227 22.64 20.36 -47.43
CA VAL A 227 21.27 19.84 -47.12
C VAL A 227 21.08 18.43 -47.78
N SER A 228 20.17 17.60 -47.24
CA SER A 228 19.37 16.51 -47.89
C SER A 228 19.82 15.02 -47.83
N ASN A 229 19.00 14.22 -47.11
CA ASN A 229 18.59 12.79 -47.23
C ASN A 229 19.62 11.64 -47.28
N SER A 230 19.67 10.82 -46.22
CA SER A 230 19.25 9.38 -46.19
C SER A 230 19.87 8.57 -45.02
N GLN A 231 19.04 7.73 -44.40
CA GLN A 231 19.26 6.41 -43.73
C GLN A 231 20.44 6.12 -42.77
N ALA A 232 20.06 5.49 -41.64
CA ALA A 232 20.78 4.43 -40.85
C ALA A 232 22.05 4.88 -40.07
N SER A 233 22.34 4.50 -38.82
CA SER A 233 21.95 3.40 -37.93
C SER A 233 22.31 3.77 -36.48
N GLY A 234 21.69 3.13 -35.48
CA GLY A 234 22.20 3.21 -34.10
C GLY A 234 21.26 2.73 -33.00
N MET A 235 20.54 1.61 -33.20
CA MET A 235 19.86 0.94 -32.09
C MET A 235 20.91 0.39 -31.11
N ALA A 236 21.13 1.10 -30.01
CA ALA A 236 21.70 0.52 -28.82
C ALA A 236 20.78 -0.63 -28.35
N ALA A 237 21.29 -1.86 -28.43
CA ALA A 237 20.59 -3.06 -28.01
C ALA A 237 20.13 -2.93 -26.55
N ARG A 238 18.81 -2.85 -26.36
CA ARG A 238 18.18 -2.98 -25.04
C ARG A 238 18.58 -4.33 -24.45
N ALA A 239 18.97 -4.33 -23.17
CA ALA A 239 19.11 -5.56 -22.40
C ALA A 239 17.83 -6.42 -22.52
N PRO A 240 17.94 -7.75 -22.72
CA PRO A 240 16.78 -8.60 -22.90
C PRO A 240 15.90 -8.57 -21.65
N ARG A 241 14.59 -8.33 -21.85
CA ARG A 241 13.58 -8.51 -20.81
C ARG A 241 13.49 -10.01 -20.46
N PRO A 242 13.23 -10.39 -19.20
CA PRO A 242 13.03 -11.80 -18.86
C PRO A 242 11.90 -12.38 -19.70
N GLY A 243 12.15 -13.51 -20.36
CA GLY A 243 11.15 -14.22 -21.16
C GLY A 243 10.15 -14.99 -20.29
N PRO A 244 9.09 -15.56 -20.89
CA PRO A 244 8.15 -16.40 -20.16
C PRO A 244 8.85 -17.62 -19.55
N GLY A 245 8.38 -18.05 -18.38
CA GLY A 245 8.82 -19.26 -17.69
C GLY A 245 7.61 -20.10 -17.29
N LEU A 246 7.74 -21.42 -17.38
CA LEU A 246 6.72 -22.39 -16.99
C LEU A 246 7.25 -23.30 -15.89
N VAL A 247 6.43 -23.53 -14.88
CA VAL A 247 6.69 -24.53 -13.85
C VAL A 247 5.56 -25.54 -13.88
N PHE A 248 5.92 -26.80 -14.04
CA PHE A 248 4.99 -27.91 -14.10
C PHE A 248 5.18 -28.83 -12.91
N GLY A 249 4.11 -29.20 -12.20
CA GLY A 249 4.18 -29.98 -10.98
C GLY A 249 3.28 -31.22 -11.00
N TRP A 250 3.84 -32.38 -10.62
CA TRP A 250 3.10 -33.61 -10.33
C TRP A 250 2.76 -33.71 -8.85
N ARG A 251 1.50 -34.04 -8.53
CA ARG A 251 1.03 -34.29 -7.16
C ARG A 251 0.31 -35.63 -7.04
N ARG A 252 0.41 -36.22 -5.84
CA ARG A 252 -0.43 -37.34 -5.37
C ARG A 252 -1.85 -36.85 -5.10
N HIS A 253 -2.82 -37.76 -5.20
CA HIS A 253 -4.26 -37.56 -5.10
C HIS A 253 -4.71 -36.37 -4.20
N PRO A 254 -5.39 -35.35 -4.73
CA PRO A 254 -6.18 -34.43 -3.91
C PRO A 254 -7.55 -35.06 -3.64
N VAL A 255 -7.95 -35.18 -2.38
CA VAL A 255 -9.37 -35.33 -2.03
C VAL A 255 -9.91 -33.91 -1.88
N VAL A 256 -10.66 -33.45 -2.88
CA VAL A 256 -11.46 -32.22 -2.78
C VAL A 256 -12.91 -32.62 -3.06
N THR A 257 -13.74 -32.60 -2.02
CA THR A 257 -15.20 -32.65 -2.15
C THR A 257 -15.71 -31.24 -2.47
N GLU A 258 -16.06 -30.98 -3.72
CA GLU A 258 -16.92 -29.86 -4.11
C GLU A 258 -18.37 -30.20 -3.70
N ARG A 259 -18.94 -29.45 -2.75
CA ARG A 259 -20.38 -29.49 -2.46
C ARG A 259 -21.07 -28.39 -3.27
N ALA A 260 -21.61 -28.76 -4.43
CA ALA A 260 -22.64 -27.99 -5.10
C ALA A 260 -23.94 -28.06 -4.26
N SER A 261 -24.47 -26.90 -3.90
CA SER A 261 -25.71 -26.74 -3.14
C SER A 261 -26.94 -26.91 -4.02
N ARG A 262 -27.71 -27.99 -3.80
CA ARG A 262 -29.16 -28.06 -4.04
C ARG A 262 -29.83 -28.83 -2.91
N PRO A 263 -31.07 -28.47 -2.52
CA PRO A 263 -31.67 -28.90 -1.25
C PRO A 263 -32.35 -30.27 -1.39
N PRO A 264 -32.46 -31.03 -0.30
CA PRO A 264 -33.64 -31.84 -0.11
C PRO A 264 -34.32 -31.59 1.24
N THR A 265 -35.64 -31.61 1.12
CA THR A 265 -36.67 -31.79 2.13
C THR A 265 -36.42 -33.02 3.03
N GLY A 266 -36.88 -32.96 4.28
CA GLY A 266 -37.13 -34.17 5.08
C GLY A 266 -36.76 -34.09 6.56
N ARG A 267 -37.79 -34.13 7.42
CA ARG A 267 -37.74 -34.26 8.89
C ARG A 267 -37.12 -35.59 9.34
N ALA A 268 -36.40 -35.59 10.47
CA ALA A 268 -36.76 -36.28 11.73
C ALA A 268 -35.57 -36.83 12.56
N ARG A 269 -35.55 -36.42 13.85
CA ARG A 269 -35.28 -37.15 15.11
C ARG A 269 -33.94 -37.88 15.41
N ASN A 270 -33.30 -37.35 16.47
CA ASN A 270 -32.82 -37.94 17.75
C ASN A 270 -31.82 -39.13 17.86
N ASN A 271 -30.77 -38.83 18.67
CA ASN A 271 -30.08 -39.58 19.74
C ASN A 271 -29.25 -40.86 19.47
N ALA A 272 -27.96 -40.77 19.83
CA ALA A 272 -27.19 -41.69 20.72
C ALA A 272 -25.71 -41.20 20.79
N GLN A 273 -25.19 -40.68 21.91
CA GLN A 273 -24.49 -41.35 23.04
C GLN A 273 -23.11 -41.99 22.75
N GLY A 274 -22.09 -41.50 23.49
CA GLY A 274 -20.85 -42.19 23.90
C GLY A 274 -19.71 -42.20 22.87
N ARG A 275 -18.42 -41.99 23.15
CA ARG A 275 -17.60 -41.94 24.37
C ARG A 275 -16.28 -41.22 23.99
N SER A 276 -15.72 -40.41 24.88
CA SER A 276 -14.36 -39.83 24.74
C SER A 276 -13.35 -40.63 25.57
N PRO A 277 -12.16 -41.00 25.06
CA PRO A 277 -11.08 -41.52 25.87
C PRO A 277 -10.11 -40.42 26.36
N PRO A 278 -9.29 -40.71 27.39
CA PRO A 278 -8.79 -39.72 28.35
C PRO A 278 -7.48 -39.03 27.95
N SER A 279 -7.28 -37.83 28.51
CA SER A 279 -6.09 -37.01 28.43
C SER A 279 -4.88 -37.66 29.13
N ALA A 280 -3.89 -38.12 28.34
CA ALA A 280 -2.60 -38.55 28.84
C ALA A 280 -1.57 -37.40 28.77
N LEU A 281 -1.22 -36.91 29.97
CA LEU A 281 0.07 -36.33 30.40
C LEU A 281 1.00 -35.83 29.28
N ARG A 282 0.88 -34.53 28.96
CA ARG A 282 1.86 -33.78 28.19
C ARG A 282 3.05 -33.48 29.11
N ARG A 283 4.16 -34.24 28.98
CA ARG A 283 5.47 -33.87 29.51
C ARG A 283 5.91 -32.56 28.83
N GLU A 284 6.07 -31.51 29.61
CA GLU A 284 6.67 -30.25 29.16
C GLU A 284 8.14 -30.50 28.83
N GLY A 285 8.50 -30.35 27.55
CA GLY A 285 9.89 -30.23 27.11
C GLY A 285 10.44 -28.83 27.42
N PRO A 286 11.78 -28.67 27.52
CA PRO A 286 12.38 -27.45 28.04
C PRO A 286 12.10 -26.27 27.10
N PRO A 287 11.85 -25.06 27.63
CA PRO A 287 11.59 -23.90 26.80
C PRO A 287 12.82 -23.59 25.94
N MET A 288 12.60 -23.41 24.63
CA MET A 288 13.64 -22.91 23.73
C MET A 288 14.11 -21.53 24.22
N THR A 289 15.41 -21.44 24.43
CA THR A 289 16.16 -20.21 24.70
C THR A 289 15.88 -19.19 23.61
N GLN A 290 15.03 -18.24 23.96
CA GLN A 290 14.98 -16.92 23.40
C GLN A 290 16.40 -16.34 23.55
N SER A 291 17.05 -15.90 22.47
CA SER A 291 18.06 -14.84 22.60
C SER A 291 17.37 -13.72 23.38
N PRO A 292 17.97 -13.21 24.47
CA PRO A 292 17.24 -12.58 25.56
C PRO A 292 16.32 -11.52 24.98
N THR A 293 15.03 -11.83 24.93
CA THR A 293 14.06 -10.76 25.06
C THR A 293 14.41 -10.17 26.41
N GLU A 294 14.83 -8.92 26.44
CA GLU A 294 14.76 -8.18 27.69
C GLU A 294 13.39 -8.50 28.27
N PRO A 295 13.30 -8.87 29.56
CA PRO A 295 12.01 -9.14 30.17
C PRO A 295 11.13 -7.97 29.81
N ARG A 296 9.95 -8.22 29.19
CA ARG A 296 8.94 -7.18 28.99
C ARG A 296 8.82 -6.53 30.35
N SER A 297 9.39 -5.33 30.51
CA SER A 297 9.28 -4.64 31.78
C SER A 297 7.77 -4.58 32.00
N ARG A 298 7.29 -4.99 33.17
CA ARG A 298 5.86 -4.95 33.51
C ARG A 298 5.23 -3.54 33.37
N TRP A 299 6.03 -2.55 32.94
CA TRP A 299 5.81 -1.12 33.00
C TRP A 299 5.94 -0.41 31.64
N SER A 300 6.45 -1.05 30.57
CA SER A 300 6.60 -0.43 29.23
C SER A 300 5.92 -1.25 28.14
N PRO A 301 5.00 -0.66 27.35
CA PRO A 301 4.33 -1.36 26.26
C PRO A 301 5.25 -1.64 25.05
N TRP A 302 6.47 -1.09 25.03
CA TRP A 302 7.44 -1.25 23.93
C TRP A 302 8.70 -2.01 24.34
N SER A 303 9.12 -2.97 23.51
CA SER A 303 10.44 -3.60 23.54
C SER A 303 11.46 -2.80 22.73
N VAL A 304 12.74 -2.85 23.11
CA VAL A 304 13.81 -2.23 22.31
C VAL A 304 14.07 -3.08 21.05
N HIS A 305 14.08 -2.46 19.87
CA HIS A 305 14.38 -3.12 18.61
C HIS A 305 15.89 -3.33 18.48
N GLY A 306 16.35 -4.59 18.54
CA GLY A 306 17.78 -4.92 18.42
C GLY A 306 18.63 -4.20 19.48
N ASP A 307 19.60 -3.41 19.03
CA ASP A 307 20.44 -2.55 19.89
C ASP A 307 19.81 -1.17 20.17
N GLY A 308 18.62 -0.91 19.62
CA GLY A 308 17.93 0.38 19.66
C GLY A 308 18.62 1.48 18.85
N ARG A 309 19.65 1.17 18.07
CA ARG A 309 20.49 2.14 17.36
C ARG A 309 20.47 1.98 15.86
N THR A 310 20.50 0.75 15.37
CA THR A 310 20.64 0.43 13.95
C THR A 310 19.47 -0.40 13.44
N ILE A 311 18.99 -0.06 12.25
CA ILE A 311 17.97 -0.85 11.54
C ILE A 311 18.70 -1.59 10.43
N ARG A 312 18.73 -2.92 10.48
CA ARG A 312 19.43 -3.72 9.47
C ARG A 312 18.71 -3.62 8.11
N PRO A 313 19.41 -3.79 6.98
CA PRO A 313 18.79 -3.75 5.67
C PRO A 313 17.69 -4.82 5.53
N GLY A 314 16.44 -4.38 5.48
CA GLY A 314 15.27 -5.26 5.33
C GLY A 314 14.40 -5.35 6.59
N ASP A 315 14.96 -4.96 7.74
CA ASP A 315 14.24 -4.92 9.01
C ASP A 315 13.40 -3.64 9.14
N VAL A 316 12.37 -3.71 9.98
CA VAL A 316 11.47 -2.60 10.30
C VAL A 316 11.24 -2.56 11.81
N VAL A 317 11.06 -1.36 12.36
CA VAL A 317 10.67 -1.21 13.78
C VAL A 317 9.15 -1.30 13.86
N HIS A 318 8.63 -2.30 14.56
CA HIS A 318 7.18 -2.52 14.64
C HIS A 318 6.47 -1.57 15.63
N PRO A 319 5.12 -1.45 15.56
CA PRO A 319 4.34 -0.62 16.48
C PRO A 319 4.59 -0.86 17.96
N ASP A 320 4.85 -2.11 18.33
CA ASP A 320 5.14 -2.59 19.69
C ASP A 320 6.63 -2.55 20.07
N GLU A 321 7.48 -1.99 19.20
CA GLU A 321 8.91 -1.83 19.43
C GLU A 321 9.29 -0.36 19.48
N ARG A 322 10.50 -0.05 19.96
CA ARG A 322 11.08 1.29 19.92
C ARG A 322 12.59 1.25 19.67
N LEU A 323 13.13 2.37 19.19
CA LEU A 323 14.56 2.62 19.22
C LEU A 323 14.99 3.09 20.63
N SER A 324 16.28 3.40 20.80
CA SER A 324 16.75 4.12 21.99
C SER A 324 15.95 5.41 22.16
N TRP A 325 15.67 5.82 23.39
CA TRP A 325 14.82 6.99 23.66
C TRP A 325 15.23 8.25 22.89
N PRO A 326 16.53 8.64 22.81
CA PRO A 326 16.93 9.80 22.02
C PRO A 326 16.56 9.71 20.53
N ARG A 327 16.66 8.52 19.94
CA ARG A 327 16.28 8.28 18.53
C ARG A 327 14.77 8.27 18.36
N THR A 328 14.05 7.62 19.27
CA THR A 328 12.58 7.61 19.29
C THR A 328 12.04 9.03 19.42
N MET A 329 12.66 9.85 20.27
CA MET A 329 12.32 11.26 20.40
C MET A 329 12.60 12.03 19.11
N GLY A 330 13.77 11.81 18.49
CA GLY A 330 14.10 12.39 17.20
C GLY A 330 13.06 12.05 16.12
N VAL A 331 12.66 10.78 16.00
CA VAL A 331 11.61 10.34 15.05
C VAL A 331 10.24 10.95 15.41
N GLY A 332 9.90 11.04 16.70
CA GLY A 332 8.66 11.70 17.14
C GLY A 332 8.61 13.18 16.74
N VAL A 333 9.71 13.91 16.94
CA VAL A 333 9.82 15.31 16.48
C VAL A 333 9.74 15.40 14.96
N GLN A 334 10.35 14.47 14.22
CA GLN A 334 10.22 14.41 12.75
C GLN A 334 8.76 14.27 12.29
N HIS A 335 7.94 13.50 13.02
CA HIS A 335 6.52 13.39 12.74
C HIS A 335 5.78 14.71 12.94
N VAL A 336 6.12 15.50 13.96
CA VAL A 336 5.56 16.84 14.19
C VAL A 336 5.98 17.82 13.09
N VAL A 337 7.24 17.75 12.65
CA VAL A 337 7.76 18.60 11.58
C VAL A 337 7.08 18.28 10.24
N ALA A 338 6.82 17.01 9.94
CA ALA A 338 6.22 16.59 8.67
C ALA A 338 4.77 17.06 8.47
N MET A 339 3.97 17.07 9.54
CA MET A 339 2.57 17.53 9.53
C MET A 339 2.41 19.06 9.62
N PHE A 340 3.50 19.78 9.92
CA PHE A 340 3.45 21.19 10.32
C PHE A 340 2.75 22.05 9.26
N GLY A 341 3.07 21.86 7.98
CA GLY A 341 2.47 22.62 6.89
C GLY A 341 0.95 22.45 6.80
N ALA A 342 0.44 21.21 6.82
CA ALA A 342 -0.99 20.94 6.69
C ALA A 342 -1.79 21.32 7.95
N THR A 343 -1.26 21.06 9.14
CA THR A 343 -1.99 21.24 10.42
C THR A 343 -2.36 22.70 10.67
N PHE A 344 -1.52 23.65 10.25
CA PHE A 344 -1.79 25.08 10.43
C PHE A 344 -2.52 25.74 9.27
N THR A 345 -2.51 25.13 8.09
CA THR A 345 -3.22 25.66 6.93
C THR A 345 -4.72 25.82 7.23
N VAL A 346 -5.33 24.83 7.87
CA VAL A 346 -6.76 24.87 8.23
C VAL A 346 -7.10 26.02 9.19
N PRO A 347 -6.47 26.17 10.37
CA PRO A 347 -6.78 27.26 11.28
C PRO A 347 -6.50 28.64 10.68
N LEU A 348 -5.46 28.79 9.86
CA LEU A 348 -5.17 30.05 9.17
C LEU A 348 -6.29 30.45 8.19
N ILE A 349 -6.85 29.50 7.44
CA ILE A 349 -7.94 29.77 6.50
C ILE A 349 -9.27 29.96 7.23
N THR A 350 -9.54 29.15 8.25
CA THR A 350 -10.83 29.16 8.97
C THR A 350 -10.89 30.23 10.07
N GLY A 351 -9.77 30.86 10.40
CA GLY A 351 -9.65 31.83 11.49
C GLY A 351 -9.73 31.19 12.88
N PHE A 352 -9.35 29.91 13.00
CA PHE A 352 -9.21 29.26 14.31
C PHE A 352 -7.81 29.55 14.89
N PRO A 353 -7.62 29.54 16.22
CA PRO A 353 -6.30 29.79 16.78
C PRO A 353 -5.31 28.65 16.47
N PRO A 354 -4.18 28.91 15.78
CA PRO A 354 -3.23 27.87 15.38
C PRO A 354 -2.65 27.08 16.56
N ALA A 355 -2.33 27.77 17.66
CA ALA A 355 -1.80 27.14 18.86
C ALA A 355 -2.81 26.18 19.51
N THR A 356 -4.09 26.58 19.58
CA THR A 356 -5.19 25.76 20.09
C THR A 356 -5.40 24.51 19.24
N THR A 357 -5.41 24.68 17.91
CA THR A 357 -5.51 23.54 16.98
C THR A 357 -4.35 22.55 17.14
N LEU A 358 -3.10 23.03 17.29
CA LEU A 358 -1.95 22.15 17.53
C LEU A 358 -2.03 21.44 18.88
N PHE A 359 -2.44 22.16 19.93
CA PHE A 359 -2.61 21.60 21.27
C PHE A 359 -3.60 20.43 21.26
N PHE A 360 -4.78 20.62 20.66
CA PHE A 360 -5.80 19.58 20.56
C PHE A 360 -5.46 18.48 19.54
N SER A 361 -4.71 18.78 18.50
CA SER A 361 -4.14 17.77 17.60
C SER A 361 -3.15 16.84 18.33
N GLY A 362 -2.32 17.40 19.20
CA GLY A 362 -1.45 16.64 20.10
C GLY A 362 -2.23 15.77 21.09
N LEU A 363 -3.19 16.35 21.82
CA LEU A 363 -4.06 15.60 22.74
C LEU A 363 -4.88 14.52 22.03
N GLY A 364 -5.44 14.85 20.87
CA GLY A 364 -6.19 13.94 20.01
C GLY A 364 -5.33 12.76 19.54
N THR A 365 -4.07 13.00 19.20
CA THR A 365 -3.11 11.93 18.87
C THR A 365 -2.87 11.00 20.05
N LEU A 366 -2.67 11.55 21.26
CA LEU A 366 -2.47 10.73 22.47
C LEU A 366 -3.73 9.90 22.78
N LEU A 367 -4.91 10.52 22.70
CA LEU A 367 -6.20 9.85 22.87
C LEU A 367 -6.38 8.73 21.83
N PHE A 368 -6.06 9.00 20.57
CA PHE A 368 -6.15 8.02 19.49
C PHE A 368 -5.27 6.80 19.75
N LEU A 369 -4.04 6.98 20.25
CA LEU A 369 -3.15 5.87 20.59
C LEU A 369 -3.72 5.02 21.74
N VAL A 370 -4.37 5.64 22.72
CA VAL A 370 -5.09 4.94 23.79
C VAL A 370 -6.28 4.15 23.22
N ILE A 371 -7.13 4.80 22.43
CA ILE A 371 -8.33 4.17 21.86
C ILE A 371 -7.96 3.04 20.90
N THR A 372 -6.89 3.14 20.13
CA THR A 372 -6.41 2.07 19.23
C THR A 372 -5.60 0.98 19.95
N GLY A 373 -5.39 1.11 21.27
CA GLY A 373 -4.66 0.16 22.08
C GLY A 373 -3.17 0.07 21.69
N ASN A 374 -2.59 1.18 21.23
CA ASN A 374 -1.19 1.31 20.85
C ASN A 374 -0.76 0.36 19.70
N ARG A 375 -1.69 0.05 18.79
CA ARG A 375 -1.44 -0.86 17.65
C ARG A 375 -1.40 -0.17 16.29
N LEU A 376 -1.96 1.04 16.20
CA LEU A 376 -2.06 1.80 14.97
C LEU A 376 -1.20 3.06 15.08
N PRO A 377 0.02 3.07 14.52
CA PRO A 377 0.86 4.26 14.50
C PRO A 377 0.23 5.30 13.59
N SER A 378 -0.35 6.36 14.17
CA SER A 378 -0.93 7.45 13.41
C SER A 378 -0.89 8.75 14.22
N TYR A 379 -0.82 9.85 13.49
CA TYR A 379 -0.90 11.20 14.03
C TYR A 379 -2.19 11.84 13.52
N LEU A 380 -2.88 12.59 14.38
CA LEU A 380 -4.13 13.26 14.05
C LEU A 380 -3.89 14.76 13.92
N GLY A 381 -4.13 15.30 12.73
CA GLY A 381 -4.03 16.74 12.45
C GLY A 381 -5.33 17.29 11.87
N SER A 382 -5.33 18.58 11.53
CA SER A 382 -6.49 19.28 10.98
C SER A 382 -6.97 18.67 9.66
N SER A 383 -8.24 18.31 9.56
CA SER A 383 -8.82 17.77 8.33
C SER A 383 -9.29 18.88 7.40
N PHE A 384 -8.87 18.80 6.13
CA PHE A 384 -9.21 19.80 5.11
C PHE A 384 -10.69 19.73 4.71
N ALA A 385 -11.33 18.59 4.94
CA ALA A 385 -12.75 18.38 4.69
C ALA A 385 -13.65 19.34 5.50
N PHE A 386 -13.15 19.91 6.60
CA PHE A 386 -13.88 20.88 7.40
C PHE A 386 -13.78 22.32 6.88
N ILE A 387 -12.84 22.68 5.99
CA ILE A 387 -12.58 24.09 5.63
C ILE A 387 -13.85 24.78 5.10
N ALA A 388 -14.42 24.29 4.00
CA ALA A 388 -15.59 24.91 3.39
C ALA A 388 -16.83 24.90 4.31
N PRO A 389 -17.19 23.77 4.96
CA PRO A 389 -18.31 23.75 5.91
C PRO A 389 -18.12 24.67 7.12
N VAL A 390 -16.90 24.80 7.65
CA VAL A 390 -16.60 25.71 8.76
C VAL A 390 -16.77 27.15 8.32
N LEU A 391 -16.23 27.54 7.15
CA LEU A 391 -16.40 28.89 6.60
C LEU A 391 -17.88 29.23 6.40
N ALA A 392 -18.69 28.27 5.92
CA ALA A 392 -20.13 28.45 5.74
C ALA A 392 -20.94 28.47 7.06
N ALA A 393 -20.45 27.79 8.10
CA ALA A 393 -21.11 27.68 9.40
C ALA A 393 -20.80 28.87 10.33
N LYS A 394 -19.70 29.59 10.11
CA LYS A 394 -19.37 30.81 10.86
C LYS A 394 -20.44 31.88 10.64
N SER A 395 -20.80 32.59 11.72
CA SER A 395 -21.79 33.67 11.67
C SER A 395 -21.20 34.97 12.21
N GLY A 396 -21.05 35.99 11.37
CA GLY A 396 -20.57 37.32 11.81
C GLY A 396 -19.18 37.30 12.46
N GLY A 397 -18.32 36.35 12.09
CA GLY A 397 -16.99 36.16 12.68
C GLY A 397 -16.94 35.19 13.87
N ASP A 398 -18.08 34.83 14.46
CA ASP A 398 -18.15 33.85 15.55
C ASP A 398 -17.87 32.43 15.02
N ILE A 399 -16.90 31.75 15.66
CA ILE A 399 -16.51 30.36 15.38
C ILE A 399 -17.31 29.35 16.21
N GLY A 400 -18.01 29.77 17.25
CA GLY A 400 -18.80 28.92 18.14
C GLY A 400 -19.74 27.95 17.41
N PRO A 401 -20.57 28.40 16.44
CA PRO A 401 -21.47 27.52 15.70
C PRO A 401 -20.73 26.44 14.91
N ALA A 402 -19.61 26.80 14.28
CA ALA A 402 -18.77 25.86 13.55
C ALA A 402 -18.14 24.83 14.49
N LEU A 403 -17.66 25.25 15.66
CA LEU A 403 -17.14 24.35 16.70
C LEU A 403 -18.21 23.37 17.19
N GLY A 404 -19.45 23.82 17.41
CA GLY A 404 -20.57 22.94 17.75
C GLY A 404 -20.86 21.90 16.66
N GLY A 405 -20.81 22.28 15.39
CA GLY A 405 -20.94 21.35 14.28
C GLY A 405 -19.77 20.34 14.20
N ILE A 406 -18.53 20.77 14.48
CA ILE A 406 -17.35 19.88 14.58
C ILE A 406 -17.54 18.85 15.70
N VAL A 407 -18.01 19.27 16.87
CA VAL A 407 -18.30 18.37 18.00
C VAL A 407 -19.33 17.31 17.59
N VAL A 408 -20.43 17.70 16.96
CA VAL A 408 -21.46 16.77 16.52
C VAL A 408 -20.95 15.82 15.44
N ALA A 409 -20.17 16.31 14.47
CA ALA A 409 -19.56 15.47 13.44
C ALA A 409 -18.56 14.46 14.03
N GLY A 410 -17.73 14.88 14.99
CA GLY A 410 -16.82 13.99 15.72
C GLY A 410 -17.58 12.91 16.50
N ALA A 411 -18.66 13.28 17.19
CA ALA A 411 -19.50 12.34 17.91
C ALA A 411 -20.16 11.34 16.93
N ALA A 412 -20.66 11.80 15.80
CA ALA A 412 -21.21 10.95 14.75
C ALA A 412 -20.16 9.97 14.18
N LEU A 413 -18.94 10.43 13.90
CA LEU A 413 -17.85 9.55 13.47
C LEU A 413 -17.49 8.52 14.54
N ALA A 414 -17.47 8.91 15.82
CA ALA A 414 -17.22 7.98 16.92
C ALA A 414 -18.30 6.91 17.03
N LEU A 415 -19.58 7.27 16.84
CA LEU A 415 -20.70 6.33 16.79
C LEU A 415 -20.60 5.38 15.59
N VAL A 416 -20.19 5.88 14.42
CA VAL A 416 -19.90 5.00 13.26
C VAL A 416 -18.76 4.05 13.59
N GLY A 417 -17.69 4.53 14.23
CA GLY A 417 -16.59 3.69 14.67
C GLY A 417 -17.02 2.59 15.65
N LEU A 418 -17.90 2.91 16.59
CA LEU A 418 -18.50 1.92 17.49
C LEU A 418 -19.32 0.90 16.72
N ALA A 419 -20.16 1.32 15.76
CA ALA A 419 -20.93 0.41 14.92
C ALA A 419 -20.02 -0.52 14.11
N VAL A 420 -18.92 -0.01 13.55
CA VAL A 420 -17.91 -0.80 12.84
C VAL A 420 -17.19 -1.77 13.78
N GLN A 421 -16.92 -1.36 15.02
CA GLN A 421 -16.28 -2.21 16.01
C GLN A 421 -17.16 -3.41 16.41
N LEU A 422 -18.49 -3.23 16.41
CA LEU A 422 -19.46 -4.25 16.79
C LEU A 422 -19.86 -5.15 15.61
N VAL A 423 -20.09 -4.58 14.43
CA VAL A 423 -20.71 -5.27 13.27
C VAL A 423 -19.69 -5.60 12.17
N GLY A 424 -18.51 -4.95 12.19
CA GLY A 424 -17.48 -5.06 11.14
C GLY A 424 -17.62 -4.02 10.02
N ALA A 425 -16.53 -3.82 9.25
CA ALA A 425 -16.43 -2.78 8.21
C ALA A 425 -17.02 -3.17 6.84
N GLY A 426 -17.59 -4.37 6.70
CA GLY A 426 -18.05 -4.89 5.40
C GLY A 426 -19.13 -4.04 4.74
N TRP A 427 -20.01 -3.42 5.54
CA TRP A 427 -21.06 -2.52 5.03
C TRP A 427 -20.48 -1.22 4.49
N ILE A 428 -19.39 -0.69 5.08
CA ILE A 428 -18.69 0.51 4.58
C ILE A 428 -18.06 0.21 3.22
N ASN A 429 -17.39 -0.93 3.08
CA ASN A 429 -16.79 -1.33 1.80
C ASN A 429 -17.85 -1.49 0.70
N ARG A 430 -19.09 -1.88 1.05
CA ARG A 430 -20.22 -1.93 0.09
C ARG A 430 -20.77 -0.54 -0.21
N LEU A 431 -20.90 0.32 0.79
CA LEU A 431 -21.41 1.68 0.64
C LEU A 431 -20.45 2.56 -0.17
N MET A 432 -19.15 2.40 0.07
CA MET A 432 -18.08 3.24 -0.47
C MET A 432 -17.04 2.39 -1.21
N PRO A 433 -17.38 1.77 -2.35
CA PRO A 433 -16.40 1.07 -3.17
C PRO A 433 -15.31 2.03 -3.69
N PRO A 434 -14.19 1.52 -4.21
CA PRO A 434 -13.04 2.36 -4.59
C PRO A 434 -13.38 3.49 -5.56
N VAL A 435 -14.33 3.30 -6.48
CA VAL A 435 -14.80 4.37 -7.38
C VAL A 435 -15.41 5.54 -6.62
N VAL A 436 -16.29 5.26 -5.66
CA VAL A 436 -16.96 6.28 -4.81
C VAL A 436 -15.93 6.94 -3.89
N THR A 437 -15.10 6.14 -3.23
CA THR A 437 -14.06 6.65 -2.31
C THR A 437 -13.08 7.56 -3.04
N GLY A 438 -12.56 7.13 -4.20
CA GLY A 438 -11.64 7.95 -4.99
C GLY A 438 -12.28 9.22 -5.55
N ALA A 439 -13.56 9.18 -5.93
CA ALA A 439 -14.29 10.37 -6.36
C ALA A 439 -14.46 11.39 -5.23
N ILE A 440 -14.82 10.94 -4.03
CA ILE A 440 -14.94 11.79 -2.82
C ILE A 440 -13.58 12.39 -2.45
N VAL A 441 -12.50 11.62 -2.47
CA VAL A 441 -11.16 12.15 -2.17
C VAL A 441 -10.72 13.18 -3.23
N MET A 442 -10.97 12.88 -4.51
CA MET A 442 -10.60 13.78 -5.60
C MET A 442 -11.33 15.12 -5.53
N LEU A 443 -12.65 15.08 -5.30
CA LEU A 443 -13.47 16.28 -5.29
C LEU A 443 -13.13 17.22 -4.12
N ILE A 444 -12.58 16.72 -2.99
CA ILE A 444 -12.10 17.57 -1.89
C ILE A 444 -10.93 18.43 -2.36
N GLY A 445 -9.92 17.81 -2.99
CA GLY A 445 -8.76 18.54 -3.50
C GLY A 445 -9.17 19.59 -4.56
N LEU A 446 -10.11 19.24 -5.44
CA LEU A 446 -10.59 20.15 -6.48
C LEU A 446 -11.49 21.27 -5.92
N ASN A 447 -12.38 20.98 -4.96
CA ASN A 447 -13.25 21.99 -4.35
C ASN A 447 -12.46 23.02 -3.53
N LEU A 448 -11.29 22.66 -3.01
CA LEU A 448 -10.40 23.58 -2.29
C LEU A 448 -9.49 24.41 -3.22
N ALA A 449 -9.46 24.12 -4.52
CA ALA A 449 -8.62 24.87 -5.46
C ALA A 449 -8.88 26.39 -5.48
N PRO A 450 -10.14 26.89 -5.42
CA PRO A 450 -10.41 28.32 -5.31
C PRO A 450 -9.77 28.96 -4.07
N VAL A 451 -9.74 28.24 -2.94
CA VAL A 451 -9.12 28.73 -1.69
C VAL A 451 -7.61 28.91 -1.85
N ALA A 452 -6.93 28.08 -2.64
CA ALA A 452 -5.52 28.31 -2.95
C ALA A 452 -5.32 29.59 -3.79
N TRP A 453 -6.25 29.88 -4.70
CA TRP A 453 -6.20 31.05 -5.56
C TRP A 453 -6.45 32.35 -4.81
N ASP A 454 -7.54 32.48 -4.06
CA ASP A 454 -7.95 33.75 -3.46
C ASP A 454 -8.03 33.75 -1.92
N GLY A 455 -7.64 32.66 -1.26
CA GLY A 455 -7.61 32.57 0.21
C GLY A 455 -8.96 32.74 0.90
N GLY A 456 -10.09 32.58 0.17
CA GLY A 456 -11.42 32.89 0.69
C GLY A 456 -11.87 34.33 0.44
N GLY A 457 -11.23 35.03 -0.52
CA GLY A 457 -11.68 36.32 -1.05
C GLY A 457 -10.63 37.43 -1.02
N GLU A 458 -9.69 37.39 -0.07
CA GLU A 458 -8.73 38.48 0.20
C GLU A 458 -7.25 38.03 0.22
N GLY A 459 -6.96 36.77 -0.11
CA GLY A 459 -5.64 36.15 0.07
C GLY A 459 -5.17 35.26 -1.11
N GLY A 460 -4.44 34.21 -0.76
CA GLY A 460 -3.96 33.19 -1.69
C GLY A 460 -2.92 33.67 -2.72
N VAL A 461 -2.84 32.95 -3.83
CA VAL A 461 -1.98 33.27 -4.98
C VAL A 461 -2.30 34.66 -5.54
N ARG A 462 -3.59 35.03 -5.62
CA ARG A 462 -4.07 36.29 -6.20
C ARG A 462 -3.51 37.51 -5.47
N ALA A 463 -3.42 37.46 -4.14
CA ALA A 463 -2.95 38.58 -3.33
C ALA A 463 -1.42 38.80 -3.48
N GLN A 464 -0.63 37.72 -3.58
CA GLN A 464 0.83 37.80 -3.67
C GLN A 464 1.40 36.78 -4.69
N PRO A 465 1.18 36.98 -6.00
CA PRO A 465 1.49 35.97 -7.03
C PRO A 465 2.95 35.56 -7.09
N LEU A 466 3.88 36.52 -6.97
CA LEU A 466 5.31 36.25 -7.02
C LEU A 466 5.77 35.37 -5.85
N ILE A 467 5.33 35.70 -4.62
CA ILE A 467 5.66 34.93 -3.42
C ILE A 467 5.08 33.51 -3.54
N ALA A 468 3.85 33.39 -4.04
CA ALA A 468 3.20 32.09 -4.23
C ALA A 468 3.93 31.21 -5.25
N VAL A 469 4.30 31.77 -6.41
CA VAL A 469 5.05 31.05 -7.45
C VAL A 469 6.42 30.63 -6.94
N LEU A 470 7.14 31.50 -6.23
CA LEU A 470 8.45 31.16 -5.66
C LEU A 470 8.35 30.10 -4.57
N THR A 471 7.30 30.17 -3.73
CA THR A 471 7.00 29.13 -2.73
C THR A 471 6.75 27.79 -3.42
N LEU A 472 5.84 27.75 -4.40
CA LEU A 472 5.51 26.54 -5.15
C LEU A 472 6.74 25.98 -5.88
N ALA A 473 7.52 26.84 -6.54
CA ALA A 473 8.75 26.44 -7.22
C ALA A 473 9.77 25.83 -6.25
N ALA A 474 9.92 26.41 -5.06
CA ALA A 474 10.78 25.85 -4.01
C ALA A 474 10.29 24.48 -3.54
N ILE A 475 8.97 24.30 -3.33
CA ILE A 475 8.38 23.00 -2.98
C ILE A 475 8.69 21.95 -4.06
N LEU A 476 8.44 22.28 -5.32
CA LEU A 476 8.68 21.37 -6.45
C LEU A 476 10.17 21.02 -6.58
N LEU A 477 11.03 22.03 -6.49
CA LEU A 477 12.48 21.85 -6.56
C LEU A 477 12.99 20.97 -5.43
N PHE A 478 12.60 21.23 -4.17
CA PHE A 478 13.03 20.43 -3.02
C PHE A 478 12.51 19.00 -3.05
N THR A 479 11.34 18.77 -3.64
CA THR A 479 10.78 17.43 -3.82
C THR A 479 11.67 16.55 -4.70
N VAL A 480 12.31 17.13 -5.73
CA VAL A 480 13.19 16.39 -6.67
C VAL A 480 14.68 16.48 -6.34
N LEU A 481 15.11 17.57 -5.69
CA LEU A 481 16.50 17.82 -5.33
C LEU A 481 16.95 16.95 -4.15
N PHE A 482 16.12 16.88 -3.10
CA PHE A 482 16.46 16.14 -1.90
C PHE A 482 16.02 14.67 -1.99
N ARG A 483 16.64 13.83 -1.15
CA ARG A 483 16.29 12.40 -1.01
C ARG A 483 15.93 12.09 0.43
N GLY A 484 15.17 11.01 0.64
CA GLY A 484 14.85 10.50 1.97
C GLY A 484 13.95 11.46 2.77
N PHE A 485 14.33 11.78 4.00
CA PHE A 485 13.52 12.61 4.91
C PHE A 485 13.35 14.04 4.43
N LEU A 486 14.41 14.68 3.93
CA LEU A 486 14.36 16.07 3.44
C LEU A 486 13.40 16.24 2.26
N ALA A 487 13.30 15.24 1.37
CA ALA A 487 12.34 15.26 0.27
C ALA A 487 10.89 15.30 0.75
N ARG A 488 10.59 14.68 1.91
CA ARG A 488 9.25 14.72 2.51
C ARG A 488 8.95 16.02 3.25
N LEU A 489 9.97 16.77 3.62
CA LEU A 489 9.83 18.11 4.17
C LEU A 489 9.80 19.18 3.07
N SER A 490 9.70 18.81 1.80
CA SER A 490 9.75 19.77 0.68
C SER A 490 8.71 20.88 0.81
N ILE A 491 7.50 20.56 1.28
CA ILE A 491 6.43 21.53 1.54
C ILE A 491 6.83 22.51 2.65
N LEU A 492 7.31 22.01 3.79
CA LEU A 492 7.75 22.86 4.90
C LEU A 492 8.94 23.75 4.50
N LEU A 493 9.93 23.17 3.81
CA LEU A 493 11.11 23.91 3.35
C LEU A 493 10.73 24.95 2.29
N GLY A 494 9.79 24.63 1.40
CA GLY A 494 9.28 25.59 0.42
C GLY A 494 8.50 26.74 1.07
N VAL A 495 7.66 26.44 2.07
CA VAL A 495 7.00 27.46 2.91
C VAL A 495 8.02 28.35 3.60
N LEU A 496 9.09 27.77 4.16
CA LEU A 496 10.17 28.53 4.79
C LEU A 496 10.86 29.47 3.78
N VAL A 497 11.16 29.00 2.57
CA VAL A 497 11.71 29.85 1.50
C VAL A 497 10.73 30.95 1.11
N GLY A 498 9.45 30.63 0.95
CA GLY A 498 8.40 31.62 0.68
C GLY A 498 8.32 32.69 1.75
N TRP A 499 8.36 32.29 3.02
CA TRP A 499 8.37 33.18 4.17
C TRP A 499 9.63 34.07 4.19
N LEU A 500 10.80 33.52 3.92
CA LEU A 500 12.07 34.27 3.81
C LEU A 500 12.00 35.31 2.68
N VAL A 501 11.50 34.93 1.51
CA VAL A 501 11.31 35.84 0.38
C VAL A 501 10.35 36.96 0.75
N ALA A 502 9.25 36.66 1.43
CA ALA A 502 8.31 37.66 1.90
C ALA A 502 8.94 38.59 2.95
N ALA A 503 9.71 38.05 3.89
CA ALA A 503 10.44 38.83 4.89
C ALA A 503 11.42 39.82 4.25
N LEU A 504 12.17 39.39 3.24
CA LEU A 504 13.15 40.22 2.53
C LEU A 504 12.50 41.23 1.58
N SER A 505 11.32 40.92 1.03
CA SER A 505 10.59 41.83 0.13
C SER A 505 9.63 42.78 0.86
N GLY A 506 9.57 42.73 2.20
CA GLY A 506 8.67 43.57 3.00
C GLY A 506 7.20 43.12 2.95
N GLY A 507 6.95 41.88 2.53
CA GLY A 507 5.61 41.29 2.42
C GLY A 507 5.05 40.69 3.72
N LEU A 508 5.69 40.92 4.87
CA LEU A 508 5.16 40.55 6.19
C LEU A 508 4.34 41.71 6.76
N ASP A 509 3.18 41.39 7.35
CA ASP A 509 2.36 42.37 8.04
C ASP A 509 3.07 42.86 9.33
N PRO A 510 3.37 44.16 9.48
CA PRO A 510 4.00 44.71 10.67
C PRO A 510 3.26 44.40 11.98
N ALA A 511 1.93 44.29 11.94
CA ALA A 511 1.13 43.96 13.12
C ALA A 511 1.41 42.51 13.57
N THR A 512 1.45 41.54 12.65
CA THR A 512 1.78 40.14 12.97
C THR A 512 3.21 40.00 13.48
N VAL A 513 4.17 40.77 12.94
CA VAL A 513 5.56 40.77 13.41
C VAL A 513 5.68 41.35 14.82
N THR A 514 4.91 42.39 15.13
CA THR A 514 4.85 42.97 16.48
C THR A 514 4.24 41.96 17.46
N GLY A 515 3.12 41.33 17.09
CA GLY A 515 2.52 40.26 17.88
C GLY A 515 3.47 39.08 18.13
N LEU A 516 4.27 38.70 17.13
CA LEU A 516 5.33 37.69 17.31
C LEU A 516 6.39 38.13 18.33
N ARG A 517 6.80 39.39 18.35
CA ARG A 517 7.78 39.90 19.32
C ARG A 517 7.22 39.88 20.74
N GLU A 518 5.96 40.27 20.91
CA GLU A 518 5.29 40.38 22.21
C GLU A 518 4.82 39.04 22.77
N ALA A 519 4.53 38.06 21.91
CA ALA A 519 4.01 36.77 22.35
C ALA A 519 4.96 36.05 23.32
N ALA A 520 4.38 35.51 24.41
CA ALA A 520 5.12 34.75 25.42
C ALA A 520 5.59 33.39 24.88
N TRP A 521 6.74 32.92 25.35
CA TRP A 521 7.27 31.60 25.01
C TRP A 521 6.46 30.46 25.62
N VAL A 522 5.86 30.67 26.79
CA VAL A 522 5.02 29.70 27.50
C VAL A 522 3.72 30.38 27.89
N GLY A 523 2.60 29.75 27.59
CA GLY A 523 1.26 30.24 27.90
C GLY A 523 0.19 29.24 27.49
N LEU A 524 -1.01 29.38 28.03
CA LEU A 524 -2.13 28.54 27.61
C LEU A 524 -2.64 28.96 26.22
N PRO A 525 -3.11 28.02 25.39
CA PRO A 525 -3.79 28.35 24.14
C PRO A 525 -5.12 29.07 24.42
N GLU A 526 -5.62 29.78 23.42
CA GLU A 526 -6.93 30.44 23.50
C GLU A 526 -8.04 29.40 23.35
N PHE A 527 -8.87 29.25 24.37
CA PHE A 527 -9.99 28.32 24.34
C PHE A 527 -11.27 29.03 23.92
N HIS A 528 -11.97 28.43 22.95
CA HIS A 528 -13.30 28.87 22.53
C HIS A 528 -14.33 27.80 22.87
N THR A 529 -15.53 28.23 23.23
CA THR A 529 -16.62 27.31 23.58
C THR A 529 -17.51 27.06 22.36
N PRO A 530 -17.96 25.82 22.14
CA PRO A 530 -18.88 25.50 21.06
C PRO A 530 -20.28 26.05 21.36
N SER A 531 -20.95 26.55 20.33
CA SER A 531 -22.39 26.83 20.35
C SER A 531 -23.11 25.92 19.36
N PHE A 532 -24.24 25.34 19.79
CA PHE A 532 -24.93 24.33 18.98
C PHE A 532 -26.05 24.99 18.18
N SER A 533 -25.86 25.08 16.86
CA SER A 533 -26.91 25.49 15.94
C SER A 533 -27.23 24.36 14.96
N LEU A 534 -28.52 24.13 14.71
CA LEU A 534 -28.95 23.10 13.77
C LEU A 534 -28.39 23.37 12.36
N ARG A 535 -28.34 24.64 11.95
CA ARG A 535 -27.75 25.06 10.67
C ARG A 535 -26.29 24.60 10.54
N ALA A 536 -25.43 24.91 11.51
CA ALA A 536 -24.03 24.50 11.46
C ALA A 536 -23.86 22.98 11.49
N VAL A 537 -24.68 22.27 12.28
CA VAL A 537 -24.67 20.81 12.33
C VAL A 537 -25.01 20.21 10.97
N VAL A 538 -26.06 20.70 10.30
CA VAL A 538 -26.47 20.21 8.98
C VAL A 538 -25.39 20.47 7.93
N LEU A 539 -24.69 21.60 8.00
CA LEU A 539 -23.61 21.94 7.07
C LEU A 539 -22.36 21.05 7.27
N ILE A 540 -22.03 20.72 8.52
CA ILE A 540 -20.77 20.04 8.85
C ILE A 540 -20.92 18.51 8.88
N ILE A 541 -22.08 17.96 9.23
CA ILE A 541 -22.26 16.50 9.39
C ILE A 541 -21.92 15.66 8.15
N PRO A 542 -22.08 16.12 6.88
CA PRO A 542 -21.69 15.32 5.71
C PRO A 542 -20.18 15.03 5.66
N VAL A 543 -19.34 15.82 6.35
CA VAL A 543 -17.89 15.59 6.48
C VAL A 543 -17.59 14.22 7.07
N VAL A 544 -18.48 13.64 7.87
CA VAL A 544 -18.30 12.28 8.42
C VAL A 544 -18.08 11.23 7.32
N LEU A 545 -18.78 11.36 6.19
CA LEU A 545 -18.61 10.44 5.06
C LEU A 545 -17.20 10.54 4.47
N VAL A 546 -16.67 11.75 4.40
CA VAL A 546 -15.30 12.01 3.94
C VAL A 546 -14.29 11.39 4.90
N LEU A 547 -14.44 11.63 6.20
CA LEU A 547 -13.52 11.11 7.22
C LEU A 547 -13.52 9.58 7.25
N ILE A 548 -14.67 8.93 7.03
CA ILE A 548 -14.74 7.47 6.91
C ILE A 548 -13.88 6.98 5.73
N ALA A 549 -14.04 7.58 4.55
CA ALA A 549 -13.27 7.23 3.36
C ALA A 549 -11.76 7.43 3.57
N GLU A 550 -11.39 8.63 4.02
CA GLU A 550 -10.01 9.05 4.23
C GLU A 550 -9.32 8.17 5.26
N ASN A 551 -9.91 8.03 6.45
CA ASN A 551 -9.31 7.31 7.55
C ASN A 551 -9.27 5.78 7.27
N ALA A 552 -10.24 5.22 6.54
CA ALA A 552 -10.16 3.85 6.05
C ALA A 552 -8.99 3.66 5.07
N GLY A 553 -8.79 4.61 4.16
CA GLY A 553 -7.65 4.62 3.24
C GLY A 553 -6.32 4.67 3.98
N HIS A 554 -6.21 5.52 5.00
CA HIS A 554 -5.00 5.65 5.83
C HIS A 554 -4.69 4.37 6.61
N VAL A 555 -5.69 3.74 7.24
CA VAL A 555 -5.49 2.43 7.90
C VAL A 555 -5.00 1.36 6.92
N LYS A 556 -5.58 1.31 5.70
CA LYS A 556 -5.13 0.39 4.65
C LYS A 556 -3.69 0.69 4.19
N ALA A 557 -3.32 1.96 4.07
CA ALA A 557 -1.95 2.36 3.73
C ALA A 557 -0.94 1.94 4.81
N VAL A 558 -1.28 2.12 6.09
CA VAL A 558 -0.46 1.62 7.21
C VAL A 558 -0.38 0.10 7.20
N ALA A 559 -1.49 -0.60 6.95
CA ALA A 559 -1.52 -2.06 6.85
C ALA A 559 -0.59 -2.59 5.75
N ALA A 560 -0.65 -1.97 4.56
CA ALA A 560 0.19 -2.32 3.41
C ALA A 560 1.68 -2.07 3.70
N THR A 561 2.00 -1.00 4.42
CA THR A 561 3.39 -0.61 4.71
C THR A 561 3.99 -1.42 5.88
N THR A 562 3.18 -1.80 6.87
CA THR A 562 3.61 -2.61 8.03
C THR A 562 3.53 -4.12 7.80
N GLY A 563 2.85 -4.57 6.74
CA GLY A 563 2.60 -5.98 6.46
C GLY A 563 1.66 -6.66 7.47
N ARG A 564 0.92 -5.90 8.27
CA ARG A 564 -0.03 -6.40 9.27
C ARG A 564 -1.47 -6.12 8.84
N ASN A 565 -2.39 -7.06 9.08
CA ASN A 565 -3.82 -6.78 8.91
C ASN A 565 -4.31 -5.87 10.06
N LEU A 566 -4.88 -4.72 9.70
CA LEU A 566 -5.41 -3.71 10.62
C LEU A 566 -6.93 -3.49 10.46
N ASP A 567 -7.65 -4.41 9.81
CA ASP A 567 -9.10 -4.25 9.56
C ASP A 567 -9.87 -4.18 10.88
N ARG A 568 -9.44 -4.94 11.90
CA ARG A 568 -10.00 -4.89 13.26
C ARG A 568 -9.74 -3.57 13.99
N GLN A 569 -8.81 -2.75 13.47
CA GLN A 569 -8.53 -1.42 14.01
C GLN A 569 -9.40 -0.34 13.36
N LEU A 570 -10.12 -0.61 12.26
CA LEU A 570 -10.95 0.41 11.59
C LEU A 570 -11.98 1.04 12.55
N GLY A 571 -12.70 0.21 13.31
CA GLY A 571 -13.67 0.71 14.30
C GLY A 571 -13.02 1.60 15.36
N ARG A 572 -11.90 1.16 15.93
CA ARG A 572 -11.12 1.92 16.92
C ARG A 572 -10.49 3.18 16.32
N ALA A 573 -10.11 3.16 15.05
CA ALA A 573 -9.55 4.30 14.35
C ALA A 573 -10.60 5.39 14.15
N PHE A 574 -11.79 5.03 13.67
CA PHE A 574 -12.92 5.98 13.57
C PHE A 574 -13.37 6.50 14.94
N MET A 575 -13.42 5.64 15.97
CA MET A 575 -13.69 6.08 17.34
C MET A 575 -12.64 7.07 17.85
N GLY A 576 -11.36 6.74 17.69
CA GLY A 576 -10.26 7.60 18.15
C GLY A 576 -10.26 8.95 17.46
N ASP A 577 -10.50 8.97 16.14
CA ASP A 577 -10.56 10.20 15.34
C ASP A 577 -11.80 11.03 15.64
N GLY A 578 -12.97 10.39 15.75
CA GLY A 578 -14.20 11.06 16.15
C GLY A 578 -14.11 11.69 17.54
N LEU A 579 -13.56 10.97 18.52
CA LEU A 579 -13.36 11.49 19.88
C LEU A 579 -12.29 12.58 19.95
N ALA A 580 -11.22 12.48 19.16
CA ALA A 580 -10.24 13.55 19.01
C ALA A 580 -10.86 14.81 18.38
N THR A 581 -11.73 14.64 17.39
CA THR A 581 -12.50 15.73 16.77
C THR A 581 -13.47 16.38 17.77
N VAL A 582 -14.16 15.59 18.61
CA VAL A 582 -14.99 16.10 19.72
C VAL A 582 -14.14 16.94 20.67
N LEU A 583 -12.98 16.41 21.07
CA LEU A 583 -12.09 17.09 22.01
C LEU A 583 -11.59 18.43 21.43
N ALA A 584 -11.18 18.43 20.16
CA ALA A 584 -10.74 19.64 19.46
C ALA A 584 -11.86 20.67 19.34
N GLY A 585 -13.03 20.29 18.82
CA GLY A 585 -14.17 21.20 18.68
C GLY A 585 -14.67 21.76 20.01
N SER A 586 -14.53 20.99 21.11
CA SER A 586 -14.97 21.44 22.44
C SER A 586 -14.11 22.56 23.03
N GLY A 587 -12.87 22.74 22.55
CA GLY A 587 -11.94 23.73 23.07
C GLY A 587 -11.43 24.75 22.05
N GLY A 588 -12.01 24.81 20.85
CA GLY A 588 -11.63 25.81 19.83
C GLY A 588 -10.63 25.32 18.78
N GLY A 589 -10.35 24.02 18.72
CA GLY A 589 -9.49 23.41 17.71
C GLY A 589 -10.24 22.99 16.44
N SER A 590 -9.50 22.82 15.35
CA SER A 590 -10.03 22.29 14.08
C SER A 590 -10.43 20.81 14.19
N GLY A 591 -11.41 20.38 13.38
CA GLY A 591 -11.75 18.96 13.26
C GLY A 591 -10.56 18.14 12.75
N THR A 592 -10.43 16.89 13.21
CA THR A 592 -9.22 16.08 12.99
C THR A 592 -9.41 14.99 11.94
N THR A 593 -8.29 14.48 11.42
CA THR A 593 -8.18 13.22 10.66
C THR A 593 -6.77 12.67 10.80
N THR A 594 -6.56 11.40 10.42
CA THR A 594 -5.22 10.81 10.36
C THR A 594 -4.41 11.37 9.19
N TYR A 595 -3.10 11.56 9.34
CA TYR A 595 -2.28 12.24 8.32
C TYR A 595 -1.49 11.31 7.39
N ALA A 596 -1.69 11.50 6.08
CA ALA A 596 -0.97 10.78 5.02
C ALA A 596 0.53 11.11 4.99
N GLU A 597 0.93 12.32 5.36
CA GLU A 597 2.31 12.78 5.43
C GLU A 597 3.10 11.95 6.45
N ASN A 598 2.50 11.71 7.61
CA ASN A 598 3.09 10.89 8.67
C ASN A 598 3.20 9.41 8.23
N ILE A 599 2.26 8.93 7.42
CA ILE A 599 2.34 7.60 6.78
C ILE A 599 3.53 7.54 5.83
N GLY A 600 3.72 8.58 5.02
CA GLY A 600 4.91 8.74 4.18
C GLY A 600 6.20 8.71 5.01
N VAL A 601 6.26 9.41 6.15
CA VAL A 601 7.43 9.45 7.04
C VAL A 601 7.80 8.07 7.56
N MET A 602 6.85 7.33 8.12
CA MET A 602 7.15 5.98 8.62
C MET A 602 7.52 5.02 7.48
N ALA A 603 6.92 5.17 6.30
CA ALA A 603 7.20 4.31 5.15
C ALA A 603 8.66 4.34 4.68
N ALA A 604 9.35 5.51 4.67
CA ALA A 604 10.78 5.50 4.32
C ALA A 604 11.76 5.56 5.49
N THR A 605 11.33 5.90 6.71
CA THR A 605 12.19 5.65 7.88
C THR A 605 12.19 4.18 8.27
N ARG A 606 11.17 3.42 7.87
CA ARG A 606 10.90 2.04 8.33
C ARG A 606 10.74 1.94 9.85
N VAL A 607 10.32 3.04 10.48
CA VAL A 607 10.02 3.11 11.91
C VAL A 607 8.52 3.27 12.07
N TYR A 608 7.83 2.18 12.42
CA TYR A 608 6.38 2.15 12.64
C TYR A 608 6.02 2.16 14.13
N SER A 609 6.99 2.51 14.99
CA SER A 609 6.85 2.52 16.44
C SER A 609 5.78 3.51 16.91
N THR A 610 4.81 3.05 17.69
CA THR A 610 3.81 3.95 18.32
C THR A 610 4.44 4.84 19.39
N ALA A 611 5.59 4.46 19.97
CA ALA A 611 6.32 5.28 20.93
C ALA A 611 6.74 6.63 20.33
N ALA A 612 7.09 6.65 19.04
CA ALA A 612 7.40 7.90 18.33
C ALA A 612 6.19 8.83 18.24
N TYR A 613 4.98 8.27 18.10
CA TYR A 613 3.73 9.05 18.04
C TYR A 613 3.29 9.57 19.42
N TRP A 614 3.62 8.85 20.51
CA TRP A 614 3.48 9.41 21.86
C TRP A 614 4.37 10.64 22.05
N VAL A 615 5.63 10.56 21.59
CA VAL A 615 6.51 11.74 21.62
C VAL A 615 5.98 12.85 20.72
N ALA A 616 5.49 12.53 19.53
CA ALA A 616 4.92 13.52 18.62
C ALA A 616 3.71 14.23 19.22
N GLY A 617 2.77 13.49 19.83
CA GLY A 617 1.62 14.05 20.52
C GLY A 617 2.02 14.94 21.68
N ALA A 618 2.94 14.48 22.54
CA ALA A 618 3.46 15.28 23.65
C ALA A 618 4.19 16.55 23.18
N ALA A 619 5.01 16.45 22.13
CA ALA A 619 5.70 17.60 21.56
C ALA A 619 4.72 18.62 20.96
N ALA A 620 3.67 18.16 20.28
CA ALA A 620 2.63 19.04 19.76
C ALA A 620 1.86 19.75 20.89
N VAL A 621 1.53 19.05 21.98
CA VAL A 621 0.95 19.66 23.19
C VAL A 621 1.86 20.75 23.75
N LEU A 622 3.16 20.45 23.92
CA LEU A 622 4.13 21.43 24.44
C LEU A 622 4.30 22.64 23.51
N LEU A 623 4.31 22.44 22.20
CA LEU A 623 4.34 23.54 21.23
C LEU A 623 3.04 24.34 21.24
N GLY A 624 1.89 23.71 21.47
CA GLY A 624 0.59 24.37 21.62
C GLY A 624 0.48 25.22 22.88
N LEU A 625 1.29 24.91 23.91
CA LEU A 625 1.49 25.73 25.11
C LEU A 625 2.48 26.89 24.88
N SER A 626 2.81 27.21 23.62
CA SER A 626 3.67 28.33 23.25
C SER A 626 2.92 29.32 22.36
N PRO A 627 2.38 30.42 22.93
CA PRO A 627 1.77 31.50 22.14
C PRO A 627 2.72 32.05 21.07
N LYS A 628 4.04 32.06 21.33
CA LYS A 628 5.08 32.43 20.37
C LYS A 628 5.03 31.60 19.09
N ILE A 629 4.78 30.29 19.19
CA ILE A 629 4.64 29.42 18.02
C ILE A 629 3.39 29.80 17.22
N GLY A 630 2.25 30.02 17.90
CA GLY A 630 1.03 30.51 17.27
C GLY A 630 1.24 31.83 16.52
N ALA A 631 1.88 32.80 17.17
CA ALA A 631 2.19 34.09 16.57
C ALA A 631 3.15 33.99 15.37
N LEU A 632 4.13 33.07 15.42
CA LEU A 632 5.02 32.80 14.29
C LEU A 632 4.25 32.32 13.07
N ILE A 633 3.30 31.41 13.27
CA ILE A 633 2.48 30.86 12.20
C ILE A 633 1.57 31.93 11.59
N LEU A 634 1.05 32.86 12.40
CA LEU A 634 0.27 34.00 11.91
C LEU A 634 1.09 34.97 11.04
N THR A 635 2.43 34.94 11.10
CA THR A 635 3.27 35.73 10.19
C THR A 635 3.34 35.16 8.78
N VAL A 636 2.83 33.94 8.53
CA VAL A 636 2.91 33.30 7.21
C VAL A 636 2.03 34.05 6.21
N PRO A 637 2.60 34.66 5.16
CA PRO A 637 1.82 35.47 4.22
C PRO A 637 0.86 34.66 3.36
N ALA A 638 -0.19 35.34 2.89
CA ALA A 638 -1.21 34.77 2.02
C ALA A 638 -0.62 34.13 0.74
N GLY A 639 0.41 34.73 0.13
CA GLY A 639 1.07 34.14 -1.04
C GLY A 639 1.77 32.83 -0.74
N VAL A 640 2.44 32.73 0.41
CA VAL A 640 3.11 31.48 0.84
C VAL A 640 2.08 30.38 1.06
N LEU A 641 0.97 30.70 1.73
CA LEU A 641 -0.15 29.76 1.87
C LEU A 641 -0.72 29.36 0.51
N GLY A 642 -0.93 30.30 -0.40
CA GLY A 642 -1.42 30.03 -1.76
C GLY A 642 -0.52 29.06 -2.54
N GLY A 643 0.81 29.28 -2.52
CA GLY A 643 1.78 28.39 -3.16
C GLY A 643 1.79 26.99 -2.55
N ALA A 644 1.78 26.89 -1.22
CA ALA A 644 1.79 25.61 -0.52
C ALA A 644 0.47 24.82 -0.69
N THR A 645 -0.67 25.50 -0.58
CA THR A 645 -1.99 24.90 -0.73
C THR A 645 -2.26 24.46 -2.17
N THR A 646 -1.73 25.18 -3.17
CA THR A 646 -1.78 24.72 -4.57
C THR A 646 -1.16 23.33 -4.72
N ALA A 647 0.00 23.09 -4.12
CA ALA A 647 0.65 21.78 -4.13
C ALA A 647 -0.15 20.73 -3.33
N LEU A 648 -0.60 21.08 -2.13
CA LEU A 648 -1.32 20.17 -1.23
C LEU A 648 -2.67 19.73 -1.80
N TYR A 649 -3.51 20.67 -2.26
CA TYR A 649 -4.84 20.38 -2.78
C TYR A 649 -4.76 19.60 -4.09
N GLY A 650 -3.80 19.93 -4.96
CA GLY A 650 -3.51 19.14 -6.16
C GLY A 650 -3.08 17.72 -5.82
N LEU A 651 -2.22 17.54 -4.81
CA LEU A 651 -1.81 16.21 -4.36
C LEU A 651 -2.99 15.38 -3.83
N ILE A 652 -3.90 15.98 -3.06
CA ILE A 652 -5.11 15.33 -2.57
C ILE A 652 -6.00 14.89 -3.74
N ALA A 653 -6.20 15.76 -4.74
CA ALA A 653 -6.98 15.42 -5.93
C ALA A 653 -6.39 14.19 -6.66
N ILE A 654 -5.08 14.17 -6.86
CA ILE A 654 -4.37 13.06 -7.52
C ILE A 654 -4.35 11.79 -6.64
N LEU A 655 -4.37 11.91 -5.31
CA LEU A 655 -4.51 10.75 -4.42
C LEU A 655 -5.86 10.04 -4.64
N GLY A 656 -6.93 10.79 -4.92
CA GLY A 656 -8.21 10.21 -5.35
C GLY A 656 -8.09 9.37 -6.62
N ALA A 657 -7.37 9.88 -7.63
CA ALA A 657 -7.06 9.13 -8.85
C ALA A 657 -6.22 7.88 -8.57
N ARG A 658 -5.24 8.00 -7.66
CA ARG A 658 -4.39 6.88 -7.25
C ARG A 658 -5.19 5.76 -6.60
N ILE A 659 -6.24 6.06 -5.83
CA ILE A 659 -7.15 5.05 -5.28
C ILE A 659 -7.81 4.25 -6.41
N TRP A 660 -8.23 4.89 -7.51
CA TRP A 660 -8.78 4.20 -8.66
C TRP A 660 -7.76 3.28 -9.33
N LEU A 661 -6.53 3.76 -9.52
CA LEU A 661 -5.44 2.99 -10.13
C LEU A 661 -5.04 1.78 -9.27
N ASP A 662 -4.80 2.00 -7.97
CA ASP A 662 -4.35 0.96 -7.05
C ASP A 662 -5.42 -0.13 -6.84
N ASN A 663 -6.71 0.21 -7.01
CA ASN A 663 -7.82 -0.74 -6.94
C ASN A 663 -8.32 -1.22 -8.31
N ARG A 664 -7.64 -0.86 -9.41
CA ARG A 664 -8.01 -1.21 -10.79
C ARG A 664 -9.49 -0.96 -11.10
N VAL A 665 -9.97 0.25 -10.80
CA VAL A 665 -11.35 0.65 -11.11
C VAL A 665 -11.53 0.64 -12.64
N ASP A 666 -12.45 -0.18 -13.13
CA ASP A 666 -12.77 -0.25 -14.55
C ASP A 666 -13.73 0.87 -14.96
N PHE A 667 -13.22 1.83 -15.73
CA PHE A 667 -14.00 2.94 -16.29
C PHE A 667 -14.67 2.62 -17.63
N HIS A 668 -14.51 1.41 -18.18
CA HIS A 668 -15.37 0.94 -19.27
C HIS A 668 -16.78 0.59 -18.77
N ASP A 669 -16.93 0.27 -17.47
CA ASP A 669 -18.24 0.17 -16.82
C ASP A 669 -18.89 1.57 -16.74
N PRO A 670 -20.02 1.83 -17.43
CA PRO A 670 -20.68 3.12 -17.41
C PRO A 670 -21.11 3.56 -16.00
N VAL A 671 -21.38 2.62 -15.10
CA VAL A 671 -21.71 2.93 -13.69
C VAL A 671 -20.53 3.59 -13.00
N ASN A 672 -19.32 3.04 -13.17
CA ASN A 672 -18.13 3.60 -12.55
C ASN A 672 -17.76 4.94 -13.17
N LEU A 673 -17.80 5.03 -14.51
CA LEU A 673 -17.50 6.24 -15.25
C LEU A 673 -18.41 7.41 -14.87
N LEU A 674 -19.72 7.21 -14.91
CA LEU A 674 -20.68 8.28 -14.61
C LEU A 674 -20.70 8.64 -13.12
N THR A 675 -20.47 7.68 -12.23
CA THR A 675 -20.29 7.97 -10.79
C THR A 675 -19.15 8.96 -10.57
N ALA A 676 -17.98 8.68 -11.16
CA ALA A 676 -16.81 9.55 -11.00
C ALA A 676 -17.03 10.91 -11.68
N ALA A 677 -17.48 10.92 -12.94
CA ALA A 677 -17.64 12.14 -13.74
C ALA A 677 -18.62 13.13 -13.08
N VAL A 678 -19.78 12.67 -12.64
CA VAL A 678 -20.82 13.53 -12.04
C VAL A 678 -20.35 14.08 -10.69
N ALA A 679 -19.81 13.22 -9.82
CA ALA A 679 -19.35 13.63 -8.50
C ALA A 679 -18.19 14.65 -8.57
N VAL A 680 -17.23 14.43 -9.46
CA VAL A 680 -16.07 15.32 -9.65
C VAL A 680 -16.50 16.69 -10.14
N ILE A 681 -17.41 16.77 -11.11
CA ILE A 681 -17.86 18.07 -11.64
C ILE A 681 -18.69 18.85 -10.60
N ILE A 682 -19.63 18.18 -9.92
CA ILE A 682 -20.44 18.82 -8.86
C ILE A 682 -19.54 19.38 -7.76
N GLY A 683 -18.51 18.64 -7.35
CA GLY A 683 -17.57 19.09 -6.33
C GLY A 683 -16.62 20.19 -6.81
N ALA A 684 -16.00 20.03 -7.99
CA ALA A 684 -15.03 20.98 -8.52
C ALA A 684 -15.65 22.32 -8.90
N ALA A 685 -16.88 22.33 -9.41
CA ALA A 685 -17.62 23.55 -9.76
C ALA A 685 -18.38 24.15 -8.56
N ASP A 686 -18.23 23.57 -7.37
CA ASP A 686 -18.90 23.97 -6.13
C ASP A 686 -20.41 24.22 -6.29
N TYR A 687 -21.11 23.24 -6.88
CA TYR A 687 -22.56 23.33 -7.05
C TYR A 687 -23.21 23.58 -5.68
N THR A 688 -24.07 24.59 -5.64
CA THR A 688 -24.76 25.00 -4.42
C THR A 688 -26.25 24.80 -4.57
N LEU A 689 -26.84 24.04 -3.65
CA LEU A 689 -28.28 23.85 -3.55
C LEU A 689 -28.78 24.55 -2.29
N THR A 690 -29.65 25.54 -2.47
CA THR A 690 -30.29 26.26 -1.37
C THR A 690 -31.70 25.71 -1.12
N ALA A 691 -32.01 25.43 0.15
CA ALA A 691 -33.31 24.97 0.61
C ALA A 691 -33.67 25.73 1.89
N GLY A 692 -34.43 26.83 1.74
CA GLY A 692 -34.64 27.79 2.83
C GLY A 692 -33.31 28.41 3.25
N ASP A 693 -33.00 28.39 4.55
CA ASP A 693 -31.76 28.94 5.13
C ASP A 693 -30.57 27.96 5.06
N LEU A 694 -30.76 26.77 4.47
CA LEU A 694 -29.73 25.75 4.34
C LEU A 694 -29.11 25.79 2.93
N SER A 695 -27.77 25.86 2.87
CA SER A 695 -27.02 25.84 1.61
C SER A 695 -26.06 24.64 1.59
N PHE A 696 -26.32 23.67 0.73
CA PHE A 696 -25.46 22.51 0.53
C PHE A 696 -24.48 22.79 -0.61
N HIS A 697 -23.18 22.75 -0.31
CA HIS A 697 -22.09 23.10 -1.24
C HIS A 697 -21.51 21.86 -1.94
N GLY A 698 -20.52 22.06 -2.81
CA GLY A 698 -20.01 21.07 -3.76
C GLY A 698 -19.52 19.77 -3.12
N ILE A 699 -18.87 19.82 -1.95
CA ILE A 699 -18.39 18.59 -1.27
C ILE A 699 -19.56 17.70 -0.85
N ALA A 700 -20.58 18.30 -0.23
CA ALA A 700 -21.76 17.57 0.25
C ALA A 700 -22.56 17.01 -0.93
N LEU A 701 -22.86 17.85 -1.93
CA LEU A 701 -23.61 17.44 -3.11
C LEU A 701 -22.84 16.42 -3.97
N GLY A 702 -21.53 16.61 -4.15
CA GLY A 702 -20.67 15.71 -4.91
C GLY A 702 -20.55 14.34 -4.25
N THR A 703 -20.43 14.31 -2.91
CA THR A 703 -20.44 13.06 -2.13
C THR A 703 -21.78 12.34 -2.24
N ALA A 704 -22.89 13.07 -2.10
CA ALA A 704 -24.23 12.52 -2.26
C ALA A 704 -24.44 11.98 -3.68
N ALA A 705 -23.99 12.70 -4.70
CA ALA A 705 -24.05 12.27 -6.09
C ALA A 705 -23.23 10.99 -6.33
N ALA A 706 -22.01 10.90 -5.80
CA ALA A 706 -21.20 9.68 -5.90
C ALA A 706 -21.93 8.45 -5.35
N LEU A 707 -22.57 8.60 -4.18
CA LEU A 707 -23.31 7.50 -3.54
C LEU A 707 -24.59 7.16 -4.31
N VAL A 708 -25.42 8.16 -4.62
CA VAL A 708 -26.72 7.96 -5.27
C VAL A 708 -26.56 7.42 -6.69
N VAL A 709 -25.64 7.99 -7.49
CA VAL A 709 -25.40 7.56 -8.87
C VAL A 709 -24.87 6.13 -8.87
N TYR A 710 -23.86 5.81 -8.06
CA TYR A 710 -23.30 4.46 -8.03
C TYR A 710 -24.34 3.41 -7.64
N HIS A 711 -25.00 3.59 -6.49
CA HIS A 711 -25.94 2.60 -5.97
C HIS A 711 -27.21 2.52 -6.80
N GLY A 712 -27.74 3.67 -7.26
CA GLY A 712 -28.91 3.74 -8.12
C GLY A 712 -28.68 3.05 -9.46
N MET A 713 -27.60 3.41 -10.16
CA MET A 713 -27.27 2.79 -11.44
C MET A 713 -26.95 1.30 -11.29
N ARG A 714 -26.23 0.89 -10.24
CA ARG A 714 -25.93 -0.53 -10.01
C ARG A 714 -27.18 -1.34 -9.69
N ALA A 715 -28.13 -0.78 -8.94
CA ALA A 715 -29.41 -1.41 -8.68
C ALA A 715 -30.20 -1.60 -9.98
N ILE A 716 -30.31 -0.56 -10.82
CA ILE A 716 -30.99 -0.63 -12.11
C ILE A 716 -30.30 -1.62 -13.05
N ALA A 717 -28.96 -1.60 -13.15
CA ALA A 717 -28.20 -2.50 -14.00
C ALA A 717 -28.36 -3.98 -13.59
N ARG A 718 -28.50 -4.25 -12.29
CA ARG A 718 -28.83 -5.58 -11.79
C ARG A 718 -30.27 -5.99 -12.14
N LEU A 719 -31.23 -5.09 -11.95
CA LEU A 719 -32.64 -5.36 -12.29
C LEU A 719 -32.84 -5.64 -13.79
N ARG A 720 -32.08 -4.97 -14.65
CA ARG A 720 -32.15 -5.17 -16.11
C ARG A 720 -31.14 -6.19 -16.66
N ASN A 721 -30.36 -6.85 -15.81
CA ASN A 721 -29.27 -7.75 -16.23
C ASN A 721 -28.27 -7.12 -17.23
N THR A 722 -28.06 -5.80 -17.17
CA THR A 722 -27.09 -5.07 -18.01
C THR A 722 -25.77 -4.84 -17.28
N THR A 723 -25.51 -5.60 -16.21
CA THR A 723 -24.22 -5.50 -15.51
C THR A 723 -23.14 -5.99 -16.46
N PRO A 724 -22.07 -5.21 -16.72
CA PRO A 724 -20.99 -5.67 -17.58
C PRO A 724 -20.48 -7.00 -17.03
N THR A 725 -20.62 -8.07 -17.80
CA THR A 725 -19.84 -9.29 -17.57
C THR A 725 -18.40 -8.86 -17.70
N SER A 726 -17.58 -9.07 -16.67
CA SER A 726 -16.14 -8.85 -16.71
C SER A 726 -15.60 -9.49 -18.00
N GLY A 727 -15.38 -8.66 -19.02
CA GLY A 727 -14.81 -9.09 -20.28
C GLY A 727 -13.36 -9.49 -20.06
N PRO A 728 -12.74 -10.24 -20.98
CA PRO A 728 -11.29 -10.38 -20.99
C PRO A 728 -10.68 -8.97 -20.98
N GLU A 729 -9.77 -8.69 -20.03
CA GLU A 729 -9.07 -7.41 -19.94
C GLU A 729 -8.48 -7.05 -21.32
N PRO A 730 -8.61 -5.79 -21.79
CA PRO A 730 -7.94 -5.35 -23.00
C PRO A 730 -6.42 -5.47 -22.82
N GLU A 731 -5.75 -6.13 -23.77
CA GLU A 731 -4.30 -6.16 -23.87
C GLU A 731 -3.77 -4.71 -24.03
N LEU A 732 -3.07 -4.20 -23.02
CA LEU A 732 -2.21 -3.01 -23.12
C LEU A 732 -0.85 -3.26 -22.47
#